data_AF-A0A0C3ETV2-F1
#
_entry.id   AF-A0A0C3ETV2-F1
#
_cell.length_a   1.000
_cell.length_b   1.000
_cell.length_c   1.000
_cell.angle_alpha   90.00
_cell.angle_beta   90.00
_cell.angle_gamma   90.00
#
_symmetry.space_group_name_H-M   'P 1'
#
loop_
_entity.id
_entity.type
_entity.pdbx_description
1 polymer ?
#
loop_
_entity_poly.entity_id
_entity_poly.type
_entity_poly.pdbx_seq_one_letter_code
_entity_poly.pdbx_strand_id
1 'polypeptide(L)'
;MSLLNSLTYNIAGCSEHSGRYEASNILVDRPTDQASRWSGAYHMPNVRQWILLRLETLSILKSITFGKFHKTHPCNMKEFKLYVGIDENTMVEVLHSGLKNDSIPETFTVKHVNNAGICFPTRYVKIVPISAYSQNFHTSIWHVAMTGITDESYVENIRIKFDEYRESTVLLHILKHLRQRRLLTPYKSILSSSSIRLEHPLITQLYSTLVLQGDWVATQSLLPKLSEAGLFDAYLHSCQPHAVWKQLHGVDADGDTPSKRGGHAMCIDQGKQVIYLFGGWDGQKSLDDFWQYDIQEERWRVLSHSSSSEKNGPEPRSCHKMVFDAKTGCIYLLGRLGDKDGLREAVEGDSERPEALQDGDEVTPTPYCSELHRYHTRGLDAGKWDLLSFDTASSGGPPLVFDHQMVMDGDAQMLYVFGGRVVDGDWTSFKYSGLYSYNVRTSKWKMLQPCEASTSSSHITIPSRFGHSMVLDAPSHTLFIFAGQRDDKYLSDMYAYDINTNVATELYSNFTASGGPDACFTQRAVLDRGFKEIYVFCGLTRTQRLGALTVLRSDAPNWVYRYGTRPGKWTQILPDTTNIRADEDEGVITVEEPQPRYAHQVVYEEGSKTVFMHGGNAGLGNDIDDGMERAGEQDDQEEETEGDGEKASDEKESHSHKERRLDDFWSMTLKRPAPSEIIRRATYQVRQQQFREMCEDAPAIKALNFLQNDVSSTVDHNSPEETSTFRSLLSHLLVPSKPTTPAASRRPSDSDTADADSESEDNDDEPPRKRSRQSTPEETWTSMLNEEGIIAARASPSPLAHSNRAIVSMKEDPEEKGVRDSTSSLSAERFQQRTEVFESLLQFVGEDAKQPSGNLLDIMHGVEDL
;
A
#
# COMPACT_ATOMS: atom_id res chain seq x y z
N MET A 1 -19.12 8.68 -27.07
CA MET A 1 -18.77 9.39 -25.83
C MET A 1 -20.04 10.08 -25.34
N SER A 2 -20.59 9.68 -24.19
CA SER A 2 -21.73 10.38 -23.59
C SER A 2 -21.24 11.68 -22.93
N LEU A 3 -21.84 12.81 -23.27
CA LEU A 3 -21.57 14.10 -22.62
C LEU A 3 -21.94 14.04 -21.13
N LEU A 4 -21.12 14.67 -20.28
CA LEU A 4 -21.43 14.86 -18.86
C LEU A 4 -22.46 15.97 -18.73
N ASN A 5 -23.58 15.69 -18.05
CA ASN A 5 -24.68 16.61 -17.84
C ASN A 5 -24.80 17.00 -16.36
N SER A 6 -25.30 18.20 -16.09
CA SER A 6 -25.72 18.60 -14.73
C SER A 6 -26.94 17.78 -14.33
N LEU A 7 -26.92 17.23 -13.11
CA LEU A 7 -28.01 16.41 -12.57
C LEU A 7 -28.94 17.27 -11.70
N THR A 8 -30.24 17.24 -12.00
CA THR A 8 -31.27 17.87 -11.18
C THR A 8 -31.75 16.92 -10.08
N TYR A 9 -32.06 17.47 -8.91
CA TYR A 9 -32.45 16.69 -7.74
C TYR A 9 -33.38 17.47 -6.81
N ASN A 10 -34.11 16.72 -5.99
CA ASN A 10 -34.96 17.24 -4.92
C ASN A 10 -34.52 16.67 -3.56
N ILE A 11 -34.88 17.33 -2.47
CA ILE A 11 -34.64 16.81 -1.11
C ILE A 11 -35.66 15.69 -0.83
N ALA A 12 -35.16 14.48 -0.59
CA ALA A 12 -35.99 13.31 -0.25
C ALA A 12 -36.15 13.14 1.26
N GLY A 13 -35.14 13.55 2.03
CA GLY A 13 -35.17 13.53 3.48
C GLY A 13 -33.92 14.15 4.08
N CYS A 14 -33.94 14.45 5.37
CA CYS A 14 -32.74 14.84 6.12
C CYS A 14 -32.93 14.52 7.60
N SER A 15 -31.81 14.44 8.33
CA SER A 15 -31.82 14.46 9.79
C SER A 15 -32.27 15.84 10.29
N GLU A 16 -32.68 15.92 11.56
CA GLU A 16 -33.10 17.17 12.19
C GLU A 16 -32.09 18.30 11.98
N HIS A 17 -32.60 19.49 11.68
CA HIS A 17 -31.83 20.68 11.38
C HIS A 17 -32.08 21.80 12.39
N SER A 18 -31.11 22.71 12.50
CA SER A 18 -31.18 23.84 13.43
C SER A 18 -31.99 24.98 12.84
N GLY A 19 -33.12 25.33 13.47
CA GLY A 19 -33.92 26.51 13.14
C GLY A 19 -34.24 26.63 11.64
N ARG A 20 -33.88 27.79 11.04
CA ARG A 20 -34.14 28.14 9.64
C ARG A 20 -33.19 27.49 8.61
N TYR A 21 -32.26 26.64 9.04
CA TYR A 21 -31.26 26.02 8.16
C TYR A 21 -31.77 24.69 7.57
N GLU A 22 -32.86 24.77 6.82
CA GLU A 22 -33.54 23.62 6.21
C GLU A 22 -32.74 23.04 5.04
N ALA A 23 -33.03 21.78 4.67
CA ALA A 23 -32.29 21.07 3.62
C ALA A 23 -32.52 21.66 2.22
N SER A 24 -33.67 22.31 1.98
CA SER A 24 -33.99 23.00 0.72
C SER A 24 -33.01 24.12 0.38
N ASN A 25 -32.34 24.71 1.38
CA ASN A 25 -31.41 25.81 1.20
C ASN A 25 -30.16 25.42 0.38
N ILE A 26 -29.82 24.14 0.27
CA ILE A 26 -28.63 23.69 -0.47
C ILE A 26 -28.82 23.67 -1.98
N LEU A 27 -30.06 23.86 -2.46
CA LEU A 27 -30.40 23.76 -3.89
C LEU A 27 -29.88 24.94 -4.72
N VAL A 28 -29.62 26.09 -4.09
CA VAL A 28 -29.22 27.32 -4.76
C VAL A 28 -27.92 27.83 -4.14
N ASP A 29 -26.90 28.07 -4.98
CA ASP A 29 -25.63 28.61 -4.51
C ASP A 29 -25.74 30.10 -4.19
N ARG A 30 -25.73 30.44 -2.90
CA ARG A 30 -25.72 31.82 -2.40
C ARG A 30 -24.63 32.02 -1.36
N PRO A 31 -23.35 32.09 -1.77
CA PRO A 31 -22.20 32.07 -0.86
C PRO A 31 -22.13 33.28 0.09
N THR A 32 -22.83 34.37 -0.22
CA THR A 32 -22.90 35.58 0.62
C THR A 32 -24.02 35.56 1.66
N ASP A 33 -25.00 34.67 1.52
CA ASP A 33 -26.14 34.57 2.43
C ASP A 33 -25.90 33.50 3.50
N GLN A 34 -25.73 33.92 4.76
CA GLN A 34 -25.47 33.01 5.87
C GLN A 34 -26.65 32.06 6.16
N ALA A 35 -27.86 32.41 5.73
CA ALA A 35 -29.04 31.57 5.89
C ALA A 35 -29.17 30.50 4.80
N SER A 36 -28.46 30.63 3.67
CA SER A 36 -28.53 29.69 2.54
C SER A 36 -27.67 28.44 2.78
N ARG A 37 -28.05 27.68 3.81
CA ARG A 37 -27.41 26.41 4.16
C ARG A 37 -28.37 25.49 4.88
N TRP A 38 -28.05 24.21 4.84
CA TRP A 38 -28.51 23.25 5.82
C TRP A 38 -27.52 23.18 6.99
N SER A 39 -28.02 23.07 8.22
CA SER A 39 -27.20 22.86 9.41
C SER A 39 -27.88 21.86 10.34
N GLY A 40 -27.18 20.81 10.77
CA GLY A 40 -27.78 19.81 11.65
C GLY A 40 -28.15 20.33 13.05
N ALA A 41 -29.08 19.67 13.74
CA ALA A 41 -29.60 20.09 15.05
C ALA A 41 -28.74 19.67 16.25
N TYR A 42 -27.93 18.61 16.11
CA TYR A 42 -27.21 17.99 17.22
C TYR A 42 -25.69 18.01 17.03
N HIS A 43 -24.94 17.97 18.14
CA HIS A 43 -23.47 17.94 18.16
C HIS A 43 -22.92 16.68 18.87
N MET A 44 -23.79 15.79 19.36
CA MET A 44 -23.34 14.62 20.13
C MET A 44 -22.75 13.54 19.22
N PRO A 45 -21.66 12.85 19.62
CA PRO A 45 -20.92 11.90 18.78
C PRO A 45 -21.75 10.70 18.30
N ASN A 46 -22.91 10.44 18.90
CA ASN A 46 -23.78 9.30 18.57
C ASN A 46 -24.95 9.63 17.64
N VAL A 47 -25.11 10.89 17.20
CA VAL A 47 -26.22 11.28 16.30
C VAL A 47 -25.68 11.41 14.88
N ARG A 48 -26.03 10.44 14.02
CA ARG A 48 -25.66 10.47 12.60
C ARG A 48 -26.52 11.50 11.86
N GLN A 49 -25.88 12.58 11.43
CA GLN A 49 -26.48 13.59 10.56
C GLN A 49 -26.47 13.13 9.09
N TRP A 50 -27.50 13.46 8.32
CA TRP A 50 -27.57 13.10 6.91
C TRP A 50 -28.55 13.96 6.11
N ILE A 51 -28.30 14.09 4.80
CA ILE A 51 -29.25 14.59 3.81
C ILE A 51 -29.39 13.55 2.71
N LEU A 52 -30.62 13.22 2.34
CA LEU A 52 -30.96 12.32 1.24
C LEU A 52 -31.53 13.14 0.09
N LEU A 53 -30.89 13.03 -1.06
CA LEU A 53 -31.25 13.67 -2.32
C LEU A 53 -31.85 12.62 -3.26
N ARG A 54 -32.88 12.99 -4.01
CA ARG A 54 -33.46 12.16 -5.08
C ARG A 54 -33.27 12.86 -6.41
N LEU A 55 -32.51 12.23 -7.30
CA LEU A 55 -32.33 12.68 -8.67
C LEU A 55 -33.67 12.60 -9.43
N GLU A 56 -33.90 13.52 -10.36
CA GLU A 56 -35.13 13.54 -11.17
C GLU A 56 -35.18 12.38 -12.17
N THR A 57 -34.04 12.00 -12.73
CA THR A 57 -33.85 10.88 -13.64
C THR A 57 -32.85 9.88 -13.07
N LEU A 58 -33.03 8.59 -13.38
CA LEU A 58 -31.99 7.61 -13.09
C LEU A 58 -30.74 8.00 -13.88
N SER A 59 -29.58 8.02 -13.21
CA SER A 59 -28.35 8.57 -13.79
C SER A 59 -27.12 7.81 -13.29
N ILE A 60 -25.97 7.98 -13.94
CA ILE A 60 -24.67 7.55 -13.40
C ILE A 60 -23.97 8.78 -12.84
N LEU A 61 -23.91 8.90 -11.52
CA LEU A 61 -23.22 10.01 -10.85
C LEU A 61 -21.71 9.91 -11.12
N LYS A 62 -21.10 11.01 -11.57
CA LYS A 62 -19.65 11.07 -11.88
C LYS A 62 -18.90 12.00 -10.96
N SER A 63 -19.52 13.13 -10.59
CA SER A 63 -18.95 14.04 -9.61
C SER A 63 -20.01 14.74 -8.78
N ILE A 64 -19.60 15.16 -7.59
CA ILE A 64 -20.37 16.03 -6.68
C ILE A 64 -19.53 17.25 -6.36
N THR A 65 -20.16 18.42 -6.30
CA THR A 65 -19.55 19.70 -5.98
C THR A 65 -20.22 20.29 -4.76
N PHE A 66 -19.42 20.70 -3.78
CA PHE A 66 -19.89 21.42 -2.61
C PHE A 66 -19.57 22.90 -2.77
N GLY A 67 -20.61 23.74 -2.83
CA GLY A 67 -20.44 25.18 -2.71
C GLY A 67 -20.06 25.55 -1.28
N LYS A 68 -19.44 26.72 -1.10
CA LYS A 68 -18.93 27.18 0.20
C LYS A 68 -19.37 28.60 0.49
N PHE A 69 -19.36 28.94 1.78
CA PHE A 69 -19.52 30.33 2.19
C PHE A 69 -18.36 31.18 1.68
N HIS A 70 -18.63 32.44 1.37
CA HIS A 70 -17.61 33.38 0.84
C HIS A 70 -16.43 33.65 1.78
N LYS A 71 -16.45 33.12 3.02
CA LYS A 71 -15.38 33.18 4.02
C LYS A 71 -15.27 31.84 4.74
N THR A 72 -14.13 31.62 5.40
CA THR A 72 -13.96 30.53 6.37
C THR A 72 -15.06 30.57 7.42
N HIS A 73 -15.66 29.43 7.76
CA HIS A 73 -16.75 29.38 8.73
C HIS A 73 -16.60 28.14 9.65
N PRO A 74 -16.80 28.27 10.97
CA PRO A 74 -16.57 27.18 11.93
C PRO A 74 -17.48 25.95 11.69
N CYS A 75 -18.70 26.18 11.20
CA CYS A 75 -19.64 25.13 10.79
C CYS A 75 -19.33 24.44 9.45
N ASN A 76 -18.28 24.85 8.72
CA ASN A 76 -17.95 24.20 7.46
C ASN A 76 -17.70 22.72 7.70
N MET A 77 -18.36 21.89 6.89
CA MET A 77 -18.15 20.45 6.88
C MET A 77 -16.67 20.18 6.62
N LYS A 78 -16.04 19.40 7.50
CA LYS A 78 -14.64 19.01 7.44
C LYS A 78 -14.49 17.63 6.83
N GLU A 79 -15.41 16.73 7.17
CA GLU A 79 -15.37 15.32 6.78
C GLU A 79 -16.78 14.82 6.48
N PHE A 80 -16.92 14.00 5.46
CA PHE A 80 -18.20 13.46 5.02
C PHE A 80 -18.06 12.11 4.30
N LYS A 81 -19.17 11.38 4.28
CA LYS A 81 -19.39 10.20 3.44
C LYS A 81 -20.52 10.44 2.46
N LEU A 82 -20.39 9.84 1.28
CA LEU A 82 -21.38 9.88 0.21
C LEU A 82 -21.80 8.45 -0.13
N TYR A 83 -23.11 8.24 -0.19
CA TYR A 83 -23.70 6.97 -0.62
C TYR A 83 -24.60 7.19 -1.84
N VAL A 84 -24.68 6.20 -2.71
CA VAL A 84 -25.58 6.19 -3.87
C VAL A 84 -26.39 4.90 -3.93
N GLY A 85 -27.61 4.97 -4.45
CA GLY A 85 -28.47 3.79 -4.59
C GLY A 85 -29.61 4.02 -5.57
N ILE A 86 -30.22 2.92 -6.02
CA ILE A 86 -31.51 2.96 -6.73
C ILE A 86 -32.65 3.20 -5.74
N ASP A 87 -32.51 2.68 -4.52
CA ASP A 87 -33.45 2.83 -3.41
C ASP A 87 -32.77 3.45 -2.17
N GLU A 88 -33.56 3.96 -1.25
CA GLU A 88 -33.08 4.67 -0.05
C GLU A 88 -32.55 3.75 1.07
N ASN A 89 -32.88 2.45 1.00
CA ASN A 89 -32.52 1.46 2.01
C ASN A 89 -31.24 0.71 1.65
N THR A 90 -30.91 0.63 0.36
CA THR A 90 -29.78 -0.11 -0.20
C THR A 90 -28.89 0.87 -0.93
N MET A 91 -27.90 1.42 -0.23
CA MET A 91 -26.97 2.41 -0.77
C MET A 91 -25.52 1.98 -0.55
N VAL A 92 -24.67 2.27 -1.53
CA VAL A 92 -23.25 1.92 -1.54
C VAL A 92 -22.44 3.17 -1.21
N GLU A 93 -21.45 3.06 -0.31
CA GLU A 93 -20.50 4.14 -0.04
C GLU A 93 -19.57 4.32 -1.25
N VAL A 94 -19.55 5.54 -1.80
CA VAL A 94 -18.81 5.84 -3.04
C VAL A 94 -17.76 6.93 -2.89
N LEU A 95 -17.75 7.63 -1.75
CA LEU A 95 -16.75 8.64 -1.43
C LEU A 95 -16.74 8.89 0.08
N HIS A 96 -15.56 8.82 0.70
CA HIS A 96 -15.27 9.35 2.03
C HIS A 96 -14.15 10.38 1.85
N SER A 97 -14.44 11.64 2.13
CA SER A 97 -13.50 12.73 1.90
C SER A 97 -13.67 13.84 2.93
N GLY A 98 -12.75 14.81 2.88
CA GLY A 98 -12.87 16.07 3.58
C GLY A 98 -13.00 17.27 2.64
N LEU A 99 -13.53 18.36 3.19
CA LEU A 99 -13.54 19.67 2.52
C LEU A 99 -12.56 20.58 3.25
N LYS A 100 -11.97 21.54 2.53
CA LYS A 100 -11.13 22.60 3.10
C LYS A 100 -11.97 23.71 3.74
N ASN A 101 -11.46 24.33 4.81
CA ASN A 101 -12.09 25.50 5.41
C ASN A 101 -11.67 26.78 4.68
N ASP A 102 -12.24 27.01 3.50
CA ASP A 102 -12.01 28.20 2.67
C ASP A 102 -13.30 28.57 1.92
N SER A 103 -13.20 29.50 0.96
CA SER A 103 -14.33 29.97 0.15
C SER A 103 -14.42 29.36 -1.24
N ILE A 104 -13.55 28.40 -1.57
CA ILE A 104 -13.42 27.85 -2.93
C ILE A 104 -14.30 26.59 -3.02
N PRO A 105 -15.29 26.52 -3.91
CA PRO A 105 -16.07 25.30 -4.13
C PRO A 105 -15.18 24.12 -4.49
N GLU A 106 -15.51 22.93 -3.98
CA GLU A 106 -14.72 21.71 -4.22
C GLU A 106 -15.55 20.65 -4.93
N THR A 107 -15.01 20.12 -6.03
CA THR A 107 -15.60 19.04 -6.82
C THR A 107 -14.83 17.74 -6.60
N PHE A 108 -15.56 16.68 -6.28
CA PHE A 108 -15.04 15.34 -6.06
C PHE A 108 -15.53 14.40 -7.15
N THR A 109 -14.60 13.63 -7.72
CA THR A 109 -14.96 12.50 -8.58
C THR A 109 -15.49 11.36 -7.70
N VAL A 110 -16.60 10.78 -8.10
CA VAL A 110 -17.29 9.73 -7.33
C VAL A 110 -16.93 8.35 -7.90
N LYS A 111 -16.67 7.38 -7.02
CA LYS A 111 -16.56 5.97 -7.43
C LYS A 111 -17.91 5.53 -7.98
N HIS A 112 -17.97 5.32 -9.29
CA HIS A 112 -19.22 5.03 -9.99
C HIS A 112 -19.24 3.62 -10.59
N VAL A 113 -18.22 2.80 -10.30
CA VAL A 113 -18.03 1.43 -10.79
C VAL A 113 -17.59 0.56 -9.63
N ASN A 114 -18.13 -0.66 -9.52
CA ASN A 114 -17.69 -1.66 -8.56
C ASN A 114 -16.43 -2.41 -9.03
N ASN A 115 -15.92 -3.33 -8.22
CA ASN A 115 -14.71 -4.09 -8.57
C ASN A 115 -14.90 -5.01 -9.78
N ALA A 116 -16.15 -5.36 -10.12
CA ALA A 116 -16.51 -6.15 -11.28
C ALA A 116 -16.67 -5.33 -12.57
N GLY A 117 -16.40 -4.01 -12.53
CA GLY A 117 -16.55 -3.13 -13.69
C GLY A 117 -17.99 -2.68 -13.99
N ILE A 118 -18.93 -2.94 -13.08
CA ILE A 118 -20.34 -2.57 -13.23
C ILE A 118 -20.59 -1.20 -12.61
N CYS A 119 -21.21 -0.30 -13.38
CA CYS A 119 -21.54 1.05 -12.92
C CYS A 119 -22.69 1.05 -11.89
N PHE A 120 -22.71 2.03 -10.98
CA PHE A 120 -23.81 2.23 -10.02
C PHE A 120 -24.94 3.08 -10.63
N PRO A 121 -26.09 2.49 -11.00
CA PRO A 121 -27.28 3.27 -11.33
C PRO A 121 -27.75 4.03 -10.08
N THR A 122 -27.84 5.35 -10.21
CA THR A 122 -28.08 6.25 -9.08
C THR A 122 -29.42 6.94 -9.24
N ARG A 123 -30.31 6.75 -8.26
CA ARG A 123 -31.54 7.52 -8.09
C ARG A 123 -31.51 8.37 -6.82
N TYR A 124 -30.87 7.85 -5.78
CA TYR A 124 -30.72 8.49 -4.49
C TYR A 124 -29.24 8.75 -4.20
N VAL A 125 -28.96 9.90 -3.61
CA VAL A 125 -27.63 10.30 -3.14
C VAL A 125 -27.75 10.72 -1.69
N LYS A 126 -27.04 10.07 -0.78
CA LYS A 126 -27.06 10.37 0.65
C LYS A 126 -25.73 10.96 1.07
N ILE A 127 -25.78 12.16 1.62
CA ILE A 127 -24.61 12.86 2.18
C ILE A 127 -24.68 12.69 3.70
N VAL A 128 -23.62 12.15 4.28
CA VAL A 128 -23.48 11.93 5.73
C VAL A 128 -22.32 12.79 6.23
N PRO A 129 -22.59 13.99 6.77
CA PRO A 129 -21.57 14.80 7.40
C PRO A 129 -21.05 14.13 8.67
N ILE A 130 -19.73 14.02 8.80
CA ILE A 130 -19.07 13.39 9.95
C ILE A 130 -18.63 14.45 10.96
N SER A 131 -17.96 15.51 10.51
CA SER A 131 -17.43 16.53 11.40
C SER A 131 -17.43 17.93 10.77
N ALA A 132 -17.42 18.95 11.64
CA ALA A 132 -17.17 20.34 11.27
C ALA A 132 -15.73 20.74 11.64
N TYR A 133 -15.27 21.86 11.10
CA TYR A 133 -13.94 22.39 11.42
C TYR A 133 -13.76 22.86 12.87
N SER A 134 -14.84 23.26 13.53
CA SER A 134 -14.84 23.60 14.94
C SER A 134 -15.67 22.61 15.73
N GLN A 135 -15.05 21.97 16.73
CA GLN A 135 -15.62 20.93 17.59
C GLN A 135 -16.78 21.36 18.50
N ASN A 136 -17.35 22.56 18.31
CA ASN A 136 -18.48 23.07 19.08
C ASN A 136 -19.63 23.55 18.16
N PHE A 137 -19.53 23.28 16.86
CA PHE A 137 -20.44 23.82 15.86
C PHE A 137 -21.10 22.71 15.06
N HIS A 138 -22.38 22.90 14.75
CA HIS A 138 -23.10 21.99 13.87
C HIS A 138 -22.50 22.02 12.46
N THR A 139 -22.39 20.84 11.86
CA THR A 139 -21.96 20.71 10.47
C THR A 139 -23.00 21.34 9.54
N SER A 140 -22.51 22.10 8.56
CA SER A 140 -23.36 22.78 7.57
C SER A 140 -22.95 22.44 6.14
N ILE A 141 -23.96 22.32 5.29
CA ILE A 141 -23.83 22.17 3.84
C ILE A 141 -24.43 23.41 3.20
N TRP A 142 -23.65 24.12 2.39
CA TRP A 142 -24.05 25.39 1.79
C TRP A 142 -24.76 25.19 0.47
N HIS A 143 -24.17 24.42 -0.44
CA HIS A 143 -24.75 24.11 -1.74
C HIS A 143 -24.22 22.77 -2.25
N VAL A 144 -25.03 22.06 -3.04
CA VAL A 144 -24.63 20.83 -3.71
C VAL A 144 -24.97 20.92 -5.21
N ALA A 145 -24.00 20.61 -6.06
CA ALA A 145 -24.21 20.39 -7.49
C ALA A 145 -23.65 19.04 -7.90
N MET A 146 -24.24 18.38 -8.89
CA MET A 146 -23.84 17.03 -9.31
C MET A 146 -23.76 16.95 -10.83
N THR A 147 -22.80 16.19 -11.35
CA THR A 147 -22.72 15.88 -12.78
C THR A 147 -22.63 14.39 -13.03
N GLY A 148 -23.18 13.95 -14.15
CA GLY A 148 -23.24 12.53 -14.49
C GLY A 148 -23.75 12.27 -15.89
N ILE A 149 -24.00 10.99 -16.16
CA ILE A 149 -24.56 10.52 -17.43
C ILE A 149 -26.05 10.31 -17.25
N THR A 150 -26.85 10.94 -18.12
CA THR A 150 -28.33 10.88 -18.12
C THR A 150 -28.92 10.27 -19.39
N ASP A 151 -28.08 9.75 -20.29
CA ASP A 151 -28.55 9.09 -21.51
C ASP A 151 -29.41 7.86 -21.14
N GLU A 152 -30.70 7.92 -21.45
CA GLU A 152 -31.69 6.94 -20.99
C GLU A 152 -31.34 5.52 -21.47
N SER A 153 -30.94 5.37 -22.73
CA SER A 153 -30.61 4.06 -23.30
C SER A 153 -29.38 3.43 -22.65
N TYR A 154 -28.36 4.24 -22.35
CA TYR A 154 -27.13 3.82 -21.71
C TYR A 154 -27.34 3.51 -20.23
N VAL A 155 -28.04 4.38 -19.50
CA VAL A 155 -28.33 4.20 -18.07
C VAL A 155 -29.22 2.98 -17.86
N GLU A 156 -30.20 2.74 -18.72
CA GLU A 156 -31.07 1.57 -18.63
C GLU A 156 -30.31 0.27 -18.89
N ASN A 157 -29.38 0.25 -19.86
CA ASN A 157 -28.49 -0.90 -20.07
C ASN A 157 -27.62 -1.17 -18.84
N ILE A 158 -27.09 -0.12 -18.19
CA ILE A 158 -26.36 -0.27 -16.93
C ILE A 158 -27.26 -0.81 -15.83
N ARG A 159 -28.49 -0.33 -15.71
CA ARG A 159 -29.45 -0.80 -14.70
C ARG A 159 -29.70 -2.30 -14.85
N ILE A 160 -29.94 -2.78 -16.07
CA ILE A 160 -30.13 -4.21 -16.37
C ILE A 160 -28.89 -5.01 -15.94
N LYS A 161 -27.69 -4.59 -16.36
CA LYS A 161 -26.44 -5.26 -15.97
C LYS A 161 -26.20 -5.26 -14.45
N PHE A 162 -26.59 -4.17 -13.78
CA PHE A 162 -26.49 -4.05 -12.33
C PHE A 162 -27.46 -4.99 -11.61
N ASP A 163 -28.69 -5.13 -12.11
CA ASP A 163 -29.66 -6.07 -11.58
C ASP A 163 -29.22 -7.53 -11.82
N GLU A 164 -28.71 -7.86 -13.01
CA GLU A 164 -28.11 -9.18 -13.32
C GLU A 164 -26.91 -9.50 -12.40
N TYR A 165 -26.05 -8.52 -12.13
CA TYR A 165 -24.93 -8.65 -11.21
C TYR A 165 -25.39 -8.92 -9.77
N ARG A 166 -26.40 -8.18 -9.28
CA ARG A 166 -26.99 -8.39 -7.95
C ARG A 166 -27.64 -9.75 -7.82
N GLU A 167 -28.44 -10.14 -8.81
CA GLU A 167 -29.08 -11.46 -8.85
C GLU A 167 -28.02 -12.57 -8.81
N SER A 168 -26.98 -12.44 -9.63
CA SER A 168 -25.87 -13.40 -9.65
C SER A 168 -25.16 -13.49 -8.30
N THR A 169 -24.87 -12.34 -7.67
CA THR A 169 -24.22 -12.28 -6.36
C THR A 169 -25.08 -12.93 -5.27
N VAL A 170 -26.38 -12.66 -5.24
CA VAL A 170 -27.32 -13.29 -4.29
C VAL A 170 -27.38 -14.79 -4.53
N LEU A 171 -27.45 -15.25 -5.78
CA LEU A 171 -27.50 -16.67 -6.10
C LEU A 171 -26.22 -17.39 -5.66
N LEU A 172 -25.04 -16.77 -5.81
CA LEU A 172 -23.77 -17.30 -5.30
C LEU A 172 -23.79 -17.51 -3.78
N HIS A 173 -24.32 -16.55 -3.02
CA HIS A 173 -24.47 -16.67 -1.56
C HIS A 173 -25.48 -17.75 -1.17
N ILE A 174 -26.58 -17.89 -1.93
CA ILE A 174 -27.55 -18.98 -1.75
C ILE A 174 -26.87 -20.32 -1.98
N LEU A 175 -26.12 -20.48 -3.07
CA LEU A 175 -25.40 -21.71 -3.38
C LEU A 175 -24.39 -22.08 -2.29
N LYS A 176 -23.60 -21.11 -1.81
CA LYS A 176 -22.70 -21.31 -0.66
C LYS A 176 -23.46 -21.77 0.58
N HIS A 177 -24.56 -21.09 0.92
CA HIS A 177 -25.37 -21.43 2.09
C HIS A 177 -25.97 -22.84 2.01
N LEU A 178 -26.52 -23.22 0.85
CA LEU A 178 -27.04 -24.57 0.63
C LEU A 178 -25.94 -25.62 0.81
N ARG A 179 -24.75 -25.37 0.24
CA ARG A 179 -23.58 -26.26 0.39
C ARG A 179 -23.17 -26.42 1.85
N GLN A 180 -23.03 -25.33 2.60
CA GLN A 180 -22.67 -25.36 4.03
C GLN A 180 -23.72 -26.03 4.92
N ARG A 181 -24.99 -26.02 4.51
CA ARG A 181 -26.10 -26.67 5.24
C ARG A 181 -26.38 -28.11 4.78
N ARG A 182 -25.50 -28.71 3.98
CA ARG A 182 -25.65 -30.06 3.40
C ARG A 182 -26.88 -30.22 2.50
N LEU A 183 -27.39 -29.15 1.89
CA LEU A 183 -28.52 -29.19 0.97
C LEU A 183 -28.01 -29.31 -0.49
N LEU A 184 -27.39 -30.44 -0.82
CA LEU A 184 -26.67 -30.63 -2.09
C LEU A 184 -27.60 -30.90 -3.28
N THR A 185 -28.76 -31.54 -3.05
CA THR A 185 -29.77 -31.76 -4.10
C THR A 185 -30.28 -30.43 -4.71
N PRO A 186 -30.81 -29.47 -3.92
CA PRO A 186 -31.22 -28.18 -4.47
C PRO A 186 -30.04 -27.35 -5.00
N TYR A 187 -28.85 -27.46 -4.38
CA TYR A 187 -27.62 -26.83 -4.89
C TYR A 187 -27.29 -27.25 -6.33
N LYS A 188 -27.29 -28.57 -6.61
CA LYS A 188 -27.05 -29.09 -7.97
C LYS A 188 -28.16 -28.70 -8.93
N SER A 189 -29.42 -28.73 -8.49
CA SER A 189 -30.56 -28.31 -9.31
C SER A 189 -30.40 -26.86 -9.79
N ILE A 190 -30.07 -25.94 -8.88
CA ILE A 190 -29.88 -24.52 -9.21
C ILE A 190 -28.68 -24.32 -10.15
N LEU A 191 -27.55 -24.98 -9.90
CA LEU A 191 -26.39 -24.90 -10.80
C LEU A 191 -26.70 -25.44 -12.19
N SER A 192 -27.47 -26.53 -12.30
CA SER A 192 -27.84 -27.11 -13.60
C SER A 192 -28.82 -26.25 -14.40
N SER A 193 -29.62 -25.42 -13.71
CA SER A 193 -30.61 -24.54 -14.31
C SER A 193 -30.15 -23.09 -14.46
N SER A 194 -28.92 -22.76 -14.05
CA SER A 194 -28.35 -21.41 -14.13
C SER A 194 -27.05 -21.41 -14.93
N SER A 195 -26.69 -20.25 -15.47
CA SER A 195 -25.39 -20.04 -16.14
C SER A 195 -24.29 -19.61 -15.16
N ILE A 196 -24.53 -19.75 -13.85
CA ILE A 196 -23.63 -19.25 -12.82
C ILE A 196 -22.61 -20.31 -12.44
N ARG A 197 -21.36 -19.86 -12.25
CA ARG A 197 -20.27 -20.66 -11.73
C ARG A 197 -19.91 -20.17 -10.33
N LEU A 198 -20.04 -21.04 -9.34
CA LEU A 198 -19.74 -20.69 -7.94
C LEU A 198 -18.27 -20.38 -7.70
N GLU A 199 -17.38 -21.15 -8.32
CA GLU A 199 -15.94 -21.14 -8.06
C GLU A 199 -15.19 -21.85 -9.21
N HIS A 200 -13.87 -21.93 -9.12
CA HIS A 200 -13.05 -22.65 -10.10
C HIS A 200 -13.25 -24.18 -10.03
N PRO A 201 -13.27 -24.94 -11.15
CA PRO A 201 -13.47 -26.39 -11.15
C PRO A 201 -12.50 -27.15 -10.25
N LEU A 202 -11.24 -26.71 -10.16
CA LEU A 202 -10.27 -27.30 -9.25
C LEU A 202 -10.63 -27.07 -7.77
N ILE A 203 -11.27 -25.94 -7.44
CA ILE A 203 -11.78 -25.67 -6.09
C ILE A 203 -13.02 -26.53 -5.80
N THR A 204 -13.89 -26.73 -6.79
CA THR A 204 -15.01 -27.68 -6.67
C THR A 204 -14.52 -29.13 -6.49
N GLN A 205 -13.45 -29.51 -7.20
CA GLN A 205 -12.79 -30.81 -7.00
C GLN A 205 -12.19 -30.91 -5.60
N LEU A 206 -11.50 -29.86 -5.12
CA LEU A 206 -10.95 -29.79 -3.76
C LEU A 206 -12.05 -29.98 -2.71
N TYR A 207 -13.21 -29.31 -2.86
CA TYR A 207 -14.36 -29.50 -1.99
C TYR A 207 -14.85 -30.95 -2.01
N SER A 208 -14.99 -31.54 -3.20
CA SER A 208 -15.45 -32.93 -3.34
C SER A 208 -14.52 -33.94 -2.67
N THR A 209 -13.21 -33.84 -2.91
CA THR A 209 -12.23 -34.80 -2.38
C THR A 209 -12.04 -34.61 -0.87
N LEU A 210 -11.95 -33.38 -0.40
CA LEU A 210 -11.72 -33.06 1.02
C LEU A 210 -12.98 -33.26 1.86
N VAL A 211 -14.08 -32.57 1.49
CA VAL A 211 -15.28 -32.49 2.33
C VAL A 211 -16.16 -33.73 2.17
N LEU A 212 -16.53 -34.05 0.93
CA LEU A 212 -17.51 -35.13 0.67
C LEU A 212 -16.88 -36.52 0.79
N GLN A 213 -15.68 -36.72 0.24
CA GLN A 213 -15.05 -38.04 0.18
C GLN A 213 -14.12 -38.29 1.38
N GLY A 214 -13.37 -37.29 1.83
CA GLY A 214 -12.28 -37.49 2.79
C GLY A 214 -11.08 -38.22 2.17
N ASP A 215 -10.87 -38.05 0.86
CA ASP A 215 -9.71 -38.58 0.15
C ASP A 215 -8.52 -37.64 0.33
N TRP A 216 -7.71 -37.93 1.34
CA TRP A 216 -6.55 -37.13 1.72
C TRP A 216 -5.45 -37.13 0.66
N VAL A 217 -5.31 -38.23 -0.09
CA VAL A 217 -4.26 -38.39 -1.12
C VAL A 217 -4.63 -37.57 -2.35
N ALA A 218 -5.87 -37.71 -2.84
CA ALA A 218 -6.38 -36.91 -3.95
C ALA A 218 -6.35 -35.41 -3.60
N THR A 219 -6.77 -35.05 -2.39
CA THR A 219 -6.74 -33.65 -1.90
C THR A 219 -5.33 -33.06 -1.93
N GLN A 220 -4.33 -33.78 -1.40
CA GLN A 220 -2.93 -33.32 -1.43
C GLN A 220 -2.39 -33.20 -2.86
N SER A 221 -2.78 -34.10 -3.77
CA SER A 221 -2.37 -34.05 -5.18
C SER A 221 -2.96 -32.88 -5.97
N LEU A 222 -4.05 -32.27 -5.48
CA LEU A 222 -4.66 -31.09 -6.10
C LEU A 222 -3.91 -29.80 -5.76
N LEU A 223 -3.26 -29.70 -4.61
CA LEU A 223 -2.61 -28.45 -4.16
C LEU A 223 -1.56 -27.92 -5.16
N PRO A 224 -0.66 -28.75 -5.72
CA PRO A 224 0.24 -28.30 -6.78
C PRO A 224 -0.49 -27.84 -8.04
N LYS A 225 -1.58 -28.52 -8.43
CA LYS A 225 -2.38 -28.14 -9.61
C LYS A 225 -3.09 -26.80 -9.43
N LEU A 226 -3.54 -26.49 -8.21
CA LEU A 226 -4.10 -25.18 -7.87
C LEU A 226 -3.03 -24.08 -8.04
N SER A 227 -1.81 -24.36 -7.60
CA SER A 227 -0.68 -23.45 -7.77
C SER A 227 -0.30 -23.26 -9.24
N GLU A 228 -0.21 -24.34 -10.03
CA GLU A 228 0.10 -24.30 -11.47
C GLU A 228 -0.97 -23.53 -12.27
N ALA A 229 -2.22 -23.55 -11.80
CA ALA A 229 -3.33 -22.78 -12.37
C ALA A 229 -3.35 -21.30 -11.93
N GLY A 230 -2.37 -20.83 -11.15
CA GLY A 230 -2.26 -19.44 -10.69
C GLY A 230 -3.27 -19.03 -9.61
N LEU A 231 -3.95 -20.00 -8.98
CA LEU A 231 -5.04 -19.70 -8.03
C LEU A 231 -4.54 -19.08 -6.72
N PHE A 232 -3.25 -19.21 -6.41
CA PHE A 232 -2.62 -18.63 -5.22
C PHE A 232 -1.95 -17.27 -5.48
N ASP A 233 -1.87 -16.82 -6.75
CA ASP A 233 -1.07 -15.66 -7.13
C ASP A 233 -1.55 -14.39 -6.43
N ALA A 234 -2.87 -14.16 -6.35
CA ALA A 234 -3.43 -13.00 -5.66
C ALA A 234 -3.01 -12.95 -4.18
N TYR A 235 -3.03 -14.10 -3.48
CA TYR A 235 -2.60 -14.20 -2.09
C TYR A 235 -1.09 -13.96 -1.96
N LEU A 236 -0.29 -14.62 -2.80
CA LEU A 236 1.18 -14.48 -2.81
C LEU A 236 1.60 -13.03 -3.05
N HIS A 237 0.98 -12.35 -4.00
CA HIS A 237 1.20 -10.93 -4.22
C HIS A 237 0.76 -10.11 -2.99
N SER A 238 -0.34 -10.45 -2.32
CA SER A 238 -0.79 -9.74 -1.11
C SER A 238 0.13 -9.88 0.10
N CYS A 239 0.98 -10.92 0.15
CA CYS A 239 1.89 -11.17 1.26
C CYS A 239 2.91 -10.04 1.39
N GLN A 240 3.30 -9.71 2.63
CA GLN A 240 4.30 -8.69 2.90
C GLN A 240 5.68 -9.10 2.33
N PRO A 241 6.33 -8.24 1.51
CA PRO A 241 7.63 -8.56 0.91
C PRO A 241 8.80 -8.29 1.86
N HIS A 242 9.89 -9.02 1.66
CA HIS A 242 11.17 -8.81 2.31
C HIS A 242 12.21 -8.32 1.29
N ALA A 243 13.03 -7.35 1.66
CA ALA A 243 14.13 -6.85 0.84
C ALA A 243 15.35 -7.74 1.02
N VAL A 244 15.91 -8.22 -0.09
CA VAL A 244 17.20 -8.91 -0.11
C VAL A 244 18.20 -7.98 -0.79
N TRP A 245 19.15 -7.46 0.00
CA TRP A 245 20.19 -6.56 -0.46
C TRP A 245 21.48 -7.33 -0.79
N LYS A 246 22.18 -6.90 -1.83
CA LYS A 246 23.53 -7.34 -2.21
C LYS A 246 24.35 -6.11 -2.58
N GLN A 247 25.46 -5.88 -1.89
CA GLN A 247 26.42 -4.86 -2.27
C GLN A 247 27.17 -5.30 -3.54
N LEU A 248 27.38 -4.36 -4.45
CA LEU A 248 28.06 -4.56 -5.73
C LEU A 248 29.41 -3.85 -5.68
N HIS A 249 30.46 -4.56 -6.10
CA HIS A 249 31.85 -4.08 -6.06
C HIS A 249 32.51 -4.08 -7.44
N GLY A 250 31.70 -3.99 -8.51
CA GLY A 250 32.22 -3.87 -9.86
C GLY A 250 33.16 -2.67 -9.99
N VAL A 251 34.18 -2.77 -10.83
CA VAL A 251 35.16 -1.71 -11.10
C VAL A 251 35.43 -1.60 -12.59
N ASP A 252 35.95 -0.45 -13.03
CA ASP A 252 36.44 -0.25 -14.39
C ASP A 252 37.73 -1.06 -14.65
N ALA A 253 38.18 -1.11 -15.90
CA ALA A 253 39.38 -1.82 -16.32
C ALA A 253 40.63 -1.37 -15.57
N ASP A 254 40.69 -0.10 -15.19
CA ASP A 254 41.80 0.49 -14.44
C ASP A 254 41.59 0.44 -12.91
N GLY A 255 40.49 -0.18 -12.45
CA GLY A 255 40.12 -0.29 -11.04
C GLY A 255 39.27 0.86 -10.50
N ASP A 256 38.94 1.84 -11.34
CA ASP A 256 38.19 3.03 -10.95
C ASP A 256 36.68 2.75 -10.72
N THR A 257 36.06 3.55 -9.84
CA THR A 257 34.62 3.55 -9.57
C THR A 257 34.11 5.00 -9.45
N PRO A 258 32.79 5.23 -9.60
CA PRO A 258 32.22 6.53 -9.28
C PRO A 258 32.54 6.94 -7.83
N SER A 259 33.10 8.13 -7.66
CA SER A 259 33.43 8.66 -6.33
C SER A 259 32.19 8.91 -5.45
N LYS A 260 32.41 9.11 -4.15
CA LYS A 260 31.34 9.46 -3.19
C LYS A 260 30.59 10.71 -3.62
N ARG A 261 29.26 10.64 -3.70
CA ARG A 261 28.44 11.73 -4.26
C ARG A 261 26.98 11.70 -3.84
N GLY A 262 26.37 12.88 -3.76
CA GLY A 262 24.92 13.06 -3.64
C GLY A 262 24.36 13.90 -4.78
N GLY A 263 23.05 13.78 -5.06
CA GLY A 263 22.38 14.63 -6.06
C GLY A 263 22.80 14.36 -7.51
N HIS A 264 23.48 13.25 -7.77
CA HIS A 264 23.73 12.75 -9.13
C HIS A 264 22.43 12.24 -9.76
N ALA A 265 22.45 11.93 -11.05
CA ALA A 265 21.31 11.30 -11.73
C ALA A 265 21.69 9.91 -12.28
N MET A 266 20.70 9.01 -12.31
CA MET A 266 20.84 7.69 -12.91
C MET A 266 19.68 7.39 -13.85
N CYS A 267 19.95 6.61 -14.90
CA CYS A 267 18.92 6.01 -15.76
C CYS A 267 19.38 4.63 -16.25
N ILE A 268 18.47 3.82 -16.77
CA ILE A 268 18.75 2.44 -17.19
C ILE A 268 18.26 2.18 -18.61
N ASP A 269 19.10 1.52 -19.41
CA ASP A 269 18.75 0.92 -20.69
C ASP A 269 18.37 -0.54 -20.46
N GLN A 270 17.06 -0.78 -20.31
CA GLN A 270 16.50 -2.12 -20.07
C GLN A 270 16.92 -3.13 -21.14
N GLY A 271 17.05 -2.69 -22.40
CA GLY A 271 17.35 -3.58 -23.52
C GLY A 271 18.80 -4.05 -23.56
N LYS A 272 19.74 -3.24 -23.05
CA LYS A 272 21.15 -3.60 -22.93
C LYS A 272 21.55 -4.03 -21.53
N GLN A 273 20.67 -3.87 -20.54
CA GLN A 273 20.97 -4.05 -19.11
C GLN A 273 22.17 -3.21 -18.68
N VAL A 274 22.17 -1.92 -19.06
CA VAL A 274 23.22 -0.95 -18.71
C VAL A 274 22.61 0.21 -17.91
N ILE A 275 23.26 0.58 -16.82
CA ILE A 275 22.91 1.73 -15.99
C ILE A 275 23.87 2.86 -16.32
N TYR A 276 23.37 4.09 -16.44
CA TYR A 276 24.17 5.29 -16.63
C TYR A 276 24.09 6.17 -15.39
N LEU A 277 25.21 6.79 -15.00
CA LEU A 277 25.32 7.71 -13.88
C LEU A 277 26.04 8.98 -14.33
N PHE A 278 25.47 10.14 -14.02
CA PHE A 278 26.06 11.44 -14.40
C PHE A 278 26.10 12.44 -13.23
N GLY A 279 27.23 13.12 -13.10
CA GLY A 279 27.44 14.28 -12.23
C GLY A 279 27.18 14.05 -10.75
N GLY A 280 26.64 15.06 -10.07
CA GLY A 280 26.41 15.07 -8.62
C GLY A 280 27.32 16.05 -7.89
N TRP A 281 27.41 15.90 -6.57
CA TRP A 281 28.27 16.71 -5.69
C TRP A 281 29.02 15.81 -4.71
N ASP A 282 30.34 15.97 -4.64
CA ASP A 282 31.24 15.07 -3.89
C ASP A 282 31.47 15.46 -2.42
N GLY A 283 30.96 16.61 -2.00
CA GLY A 283 31.33 17.22 -0.71
C GLY A 283 32.02 18.57 -0.85
N GLN A 284 32.53 18.88 -2.05
CA GLN A 284 33.34 20.06 -2.31
C GLN A 284 32.90 20.76 -3.60
N LYS A 285 32.67 20.01 -4.68
CA LYS A 285 32.33 20.55 -5.99
C LYS A 285 31.26 19.72 -6.69
N SER A 286 30.57 20.37 -7.62
CA SER A 286 29.74 19.70 -8.60
C SER A 286 30.61 18.93 -9.60
N LEU A 287 30.09 17.80 -10.09
CA LEU A 287 30.78 16.87 -10.98
C LEU A 287 30.11 16.84 -12.37
N ASP A 288 30.89 16.50 -13.40
CA ASP A 288 30.48 16.30 -14.81
C ASP A 288 31.06 15.00 -15.41
N ASP A 289 31.50 14.09 -14.55
CA ASP A 289 31.92 12.75 -14.96
C ASP A 289 30.70 11.89 -15.31
N PHE A 290 30.91 11.00 -16.28
CA PHE A 290 29.87 10.17 -16.86
C PHE A 290 30.29 8.71 -16.89
N TRP A 291 29.45 7.85 -16.31
CA TRP A 291 29.74 6.45 -16.07
C TRP A 291 28.64 5.57 -16.65
N GLN A 292 29.01 4.34 -17.01
CA GLN A 292 28.07 3.26 -17.24
C GLN A 292 28.42 2.04 -16.38
N TYR A 293 27.41 1.28 -15.97
CA TYR A 293 27.56 -0.01 -15.31
C TYR A 293 26.89 -1.08 -16.17
N ASP A 294 27.64 -2.10 -16.55
CA ASP A 294 27.11 -3.29 -17.21
C ASP A 294 26.60 -4.26 -16.14
N ILE A 295 25.30 -4.54 -16.15
CA ILE A 295 24.67 -5.40 -15.14
C ILE A 295 25.10 -6.86 -15.31
N GLN A 296 25.33 -7.33 -16.54
CA GLN A 296 25.69 -8.73 -16.80
C GLN A 296 27.14 -9.00 -16.40
N GLU A 297 28.04 -8.10 -16.75
CA GLU A 297 29.46 -8.20 -16.43
C GLU A 297 29.76 -7.77 -14.98
N GLU A 298 28.79 -7.16 -14.28
CA GLU A 298 28.93 -6.55 -12.96
C GLU A 298 30.12 -5.56 -12.89
N ARG A 299 30.22 -4.64 -13.86
CA ARG A 299 31.38 -3.72 -13.98
C ARG A 299 31.03 -2.30 -14.37
N TRP A 300 31.70 -1.34 -13.72
CA TRP A 300 31.70 0.06 -14.14
C TRP A 300 32.58 0.26 -15.37
N ARG A 301 32.31 1.34 -16.10
CA ARG A 301 33.16 1.88 -17.15
C ARG A 301 32.98 3.40 -17.19
N VAL A 302 34.09 4.13 -17.19
CA VAL A 302 34.07 5.57 -17.44
C VAL A 302 33.74 5.82 -18.91
N LEU A 303 32.73 6.65 -19.17
CA LEU A 303 32.44 7.17 -20.50
C LEU A 303 33.13 8.51 -20.72
N SER A 304 33.18 9.36 -19.69
CA SER A 304 33.87 10.65 -19.72
C SER A 304 34.30 11.07 -18.32
N HIS A 305 35.53 11.54 -18.16
CA HIS A 305 36.00 12.11 -16.89
C HIS A 305 35.57 13.58 -16.71
N SER A 306 35.22 14.28 -17.80
CA SER A 306 34.75 15.66 -17.77
C SER A 306 33.96 15.96 -19.04
N SER A 307 32.64 15.82 -18.94
CA SER A 307 31.75 16.04 -20.09
C SER A 307 31.76 17.50 -20.55
N SER A 308 32.06 18.47 -19.69
CA SER A 308 32.19 19.88 -20.09
C SER A 308 33.34 20.14 -21.06
N SER A 309 34.31 19.24 -21.14
CA SER A 309 35.39 19.28 -22.13
C SER A 309 34.94 18.79 -23.52
N GLU A 310 33.77 18.15 -23.62
CA GLU A 310 33.20 17.67 -24.87
C GLU A 310 32.34 18.74 -25.53
N LYS A 311 32.24 18.66 -26.85
CA LYS A 311 31.38 19.57 -27.61
C LYS A 311 29.91 19.38 -27.21
N ASN A 312 29.28 20.47 -26.77
CA ASN A 312 27.90 20.49 -26.25
C ASN A 312 27.68 19.60 -25.00
N GLY A 313 28.75 19.18 -24.33
CA GLY A 313 28.62 18.41 -23.11
C GLY A 313 28.15 19.29 -21.95
N PRO A 314 27.36 18.73 -21.02
CA PRO A 314 26.84 19.45 -19.86
C PRO A 314 27.94 19.88 -18.90
N GLU A 315 27.84 21.11 -18.38
CA GLU A 315 28.68 21.59 -17.26
C GLU A 315 28.45 20.81 -15.96
N PRO A 316 29.40 20.87 -15.00
CA PRO A 316 29.26 20.25 -13.68
C PRO A 316 27.97 20.65 -12.97
N ARG A 317 27.24 19.65 -12.46
CA ARG A 317 25.89 19.87 -11.91
C ARG A 317 25.46 18.83 -10.89
N SER A 318 24.64 19.27 -9.95
CA SER A 318 23.95 18.43 -8.97
C SER A 318 22.44 18.67 -9.00
N CYS A 319 21.67 17.79 -8.34
CA CYS A 319 20.21 17.86 -8.17
C CYS A 319 19.41 17.99 -9.48
N HIS A 320 19.99 17.51 -10.58
CA HIS A 320 19.42 17.46 -11.91
C HIS A 320 18.74 16.10 -12.16
N LYS A 321 18.10 15.92 -13.32
CA LYS A 321 17.49 14.63 -13.70
C LYS A 321 17.94 14.15 -15.05
N MET A 322 17.96 12.82 -15.18
CA MET A 322 18.36 12.08 -16.36
C MET A 322 17.35 10.99 -16.65
N VAL A 323 16.94 10.82 -17.91
CA VAL A 323 16.03 9.74 -18.33
C VAL A 323 16.49 9.10 -19.64
N PHE A 324 16.21 7.81 -19.79
CA PHE A 324 16.55 7.04 -20.99
C PHE A 324 15.33 6.88 -21.90
N ASP A 325 15.49 7.15 -23.19
CA ASP A 325 14.53 6.84 -24.23
C ASP A 325 14.88 5.51 -24.90
N ALA A 326 14.15 4.45 -24.54
CA ALA A 326 14.35 3.12 -25.11
C ALA A 326 14.12 3.04 -26.63
N LYS A 327 13.34 3.96 -27.20
CA LYS A 327 13.00 3.94 -28.62
C LYS A 327 14.12 4.48 -29.49
N THR A 328 14.80 5.55 -29.05
CA THR A 328 15.91 6.16 -29.79
C THR A 328 17.28 5.73 -29.26
N GLY A 329 17.36 5.23 -28.03
CA GLY A 329 18.62 4.99 -27.34
C GLY A 329 19.32 6.27 -26.93
N CYS A 330 18.57 7.35 -26.69
CA CYS A 330 19.11 8.62 -26.22
C CYS A 330 18.87 8.79 -24.72
N ILE A 331 19.74 9.55 -24.08
CA ILE A 331 19.61 10.01 -22.70
C ILE A 331 19.31 11.50 -22.73
N TYR A 332 18.32 11.94 -21.95
CA TYR A 332 17.97 13.35 -21.80
C TYR A 332 18.29 13.84 -20.40
N LEU A 333 18.86 15.03 -20.31
CA LEU A 333 19.36 15.63 -19.07
C LEU A 333 18.83 17.06 -18.92
N LEU A 334 18.28 17.39 -17.74
CA LEU A 334 17.69 18.70 -17.46
C LEU A 334 17.94 19.14 -16.02
N GLY A 335 18.09 20.46 -15.85
CA GLY A 335 18.23 21.13 -14.56
C GLY A 335 19.64 21.11 -13.99
N ARG A 336 19.83 21.85 -12.90
CA ARG A 336 21.07 21.88 -12.09
C ARG A 336 20.86 22.73 -10.84
N LEU A 337 21.62 22.39 -9.79
CA LEU A 337 22.05 23.29 -8.72
C LEU A 337 23.57 23.43 -8.85
N GLY A 338 24.06 24.60 -9.28
CA GLY A 338 25.49 24.84 -9.48
C GLY A 338 26.17 25.45 -8.25
N ASP A 339 27.48 25.22 -8.11
CA ASP A 339 28.28 25.72 -6.99
C ASP A 339 28.31 27.27 -6.94
N LYS A 340 28.28 27.91 -8.12
CA LYS A 340 28.21 29.38 -8.26
C LYS A 340 26.80 29.95 -8.03
N ASP A 341 25.78 29.08 -7.97
CA ASP A 341 24.39 29.48 -7.75
C ASP A 341 24.01 29.41 -6.25
N GLY A 342 24.80 28.76 -5.40
CA GLY A 342 24.42 28.37 -4.02
C GLY A 342 24.28 29.47 -2.96
N LEU A 343 23.45 29.17 -1.95
CA LEU A 343 23.17 29.93 -0.72
C LEU A 343 24.45 30.34 0.03
N ARG A 344 24.76 31.64 0.13
CA ARG A 344 25.56 32.13 1.28
C ARG A 344 24.70 31.99 2.53
N GLU A 345 25.13 31.18 3.50
CA GLU A 345 24.57 31.26 4.84
C GLU A 345 24.71 32.71 5.32
N ALA A 346 23.59 33.31 5.74
CA ALA A 346 23.62 34.58 6.44
C ALA A 346 24.24 34.31 7.82
N VAL A 347 25.57 34.33 7.90
CA VAL A 347 26.25 34.45 9.18
C VAL A 347 26.01 35.88 9.65
N GLU A 348 25.09 36.04 10.60
CA GLU A 348 24.95 37.28 11.33
C GLU A 348 26.24 37.50 12.13
N GLY A 349 27.05 38.46 11.66
CA GLY A 349 28.19 38.98 12.40
C GLY A 349 29.53 38.63 11.78
N ASP A 350 29.87 39.26 10.65
CA ASP A 350 31.19 39.86 10.54
C ASP A 350 31.15 41.06 9.59
N SER A 351 31.56 42.21 10.13
CA SER A 351 31.64 43.47 9.40
C SER A 351 33.04 43.66 8.86
N GLU A 352 33.49 42.78 7.97
CA GLU A 352 34.72 43.02 7.20
C GLU A 352 34.47 42.80 5.71
N ARG A 353 34.46 43.92 4.98
CA ARG A 353 34.54 43.94 3.52
C ARG A 353 35.89 43.38 3.09
N PRO A 354 35.97 42.43 2.15
CA PRO A 354 37.23 42.15 1.49
C PRO A 354 37.64 43.38 0.66
N GLU A 355 38.89 43.80 0.84
CA GLU A 355 39.53 44.85 0.08
C GLU A 355 39.51 44.56 -1.43
N ALA A 356 39.47 45.64 -2.20
CA ALA A 356 39.32 45.64 -3.64
C ALA A 356 40.39 44.81 -4.35
N LEU A 357 39.96 43.81 -5.12
CA LEU A 357 40.72 43.34 -6.27
C LEU A 357 40.72 44.46 -7.32
N GLN A 358 41.92 44.95 -7.63
CA GLN A 358 42.18 45.94 -8.66
C GLN A 358 42.07 45.32 -10.05
N ASP A 359 41.46 46.08 -10.96
CA ASP A 359 41.47 46.02 -12.42
C ASP A 359 41.09 44.71 -13.14
N GLY A 360 39.98 44.77 -13.89
CA GLY A 360 40.05 44.35 -15.30
C GLY A 360 39.00 43.40 -15.88
N ASP A 361 38.17 42.72 -15.10
CA ASP A 361 37.13 41.82 -15.66
C ASP A 361 35.73 42.27 -15.24
N GLU A 362 34.95 42.76 -16.20
CA GLU A 362 33.49 42.88 -16.10
C GLU A 362 32.91 41.49 -15.83
N VAL A 363 32.59 41.19 -14.57
CA VAL A 363 31.84 39.97 -14.22
C VAL A 363 30.39 40.18 -14.68
N THR A 364 30.11 39.90 -15.95
CA THR A 364 28.74 39.68 -16.43
C THR A 364 28.13 38.52 -15.64
N PRO A 365 26.96 38.68 -15.00
CA PRO A 365 26.29 37.58 -14.31
C PRO A 365 26.05 36.44 -15.31
N THR A 366 26.53 35.24 -15.00
CA THR A 366 26.20 34.05 -15.81
C THR A 366 24.68 33.88 -15.82
N PRO A 367 24.04 33.85 -16.99
CA PRO A 367 22.58 33.78 -17.05
C PRO A 367 22.08 32.44 -16.50
N TYR A 368 21.02 32.48 -15.68
CA TYR A 368 20.34 31.30 -15.14
C TYR A 368 19.55 30.57 -16.24
N CYS A 369 20.26 29.90 -17.15
CA CYS A 369 19.68 29.24 -18.30
C CYS A 369 19.31 27.78 -18.02
N SER A 370 18.12 27.38 -18.47
CA SER A 370 17.62 26.01 -18.32
C SER A 370 18.01 25.16 -19.53
N GLU A 371 19.19 24.56 -19.48
CA GLU A 371 19.71 23.82 -20.62
C GLU A 371 19.12 22.40 -20.71
N LEU A 372 18.72 21.98 -21.91
CA LEU A 372 18.30 20.61 -22.21
C LEU A 372 19.35 19.92 -23.08
N HIS A 373 19.95 18.86 -22.56
CA HIS A 373 20.97 18.08 -23.25
C HIS A 373 20.45 16.72 -23.68
N ARG A 374 21.05 16.16 -24.74
CA ARG A 374 20.80 14.80 -25.22
C ARG A 374 22.12 14.08 -25.48
N TYR A 375 22.28 12.88 -24.95
CA TYR A 375 23.40 11.99 -25.26
C TYR A 375 22.96 10.78 -26.07
N HIS A 376 23.76 10.37 -27.05
CA HIS A 376 23.46 9.22 -27.91
C HIS A 376 24.22 7.98 -27.43
N THR A 377 23.51 6.90 -27.08
CA THR A 377 24.14 5.63 -26.66
C THR A 377 24.38 4.65 -27.81
N ARG A 378 23.85 4.97 -29.00
CA ARG A 378 23.82 4.09 -30.18
C ARG A 378 23.63 4.92 -31.45
N GLY A 379 23.84 4.28 -32.61
CA GLY A 379 23.75 4.94 -33.91
C GLY A 379 25.05 5.64 -34.33
N LEU A 380 24.97 6.47 -35.38
CA LEU A 380 26.13 7.16 -35.96
C LEU A 380 26.75 8.22 -35.04
N ASP A 381 25.95 8.75 -34.11
CA ASP A 381 26.37 9.77 -33.15
C ASP A 381 26.63 9.20 -31.76
N ALA A 382 26.72 7.87 -31.62
CA ALA A 382 27.02 7.22 -30.34
C ALA A 382 28.26 7.84 -29.68
N GLY A 383 28.14 8.17 -28.39
CA GLY A 383 29.22 8.81 -27.63
C GLY A 383 29.24 10.34 -27.70
N LYS A 384 28.22 11.00 -28.27
CA LYS A 384 28.18 12.46 -28.42
C LYS A 384 27.01 13.10 -27.69
N TRP A 385 27.21 14.36 -27.29
CA TRP A 385 26.19 15.24 -26.75
C TRP A 385 25.64 16.23 -27.78
N ASP A 386 24.34 16.50 -27.68
CA ASP A 386 23.64 17.61 -28.32
C ASP A 386 23.07 18.55 -27.26
N LEU A 387 23.23 19.86 -27.47
CA LEU A 387 22.49 20.88 -26.74
C LEU A 387 21.19 21.16 -27.50
N LEU A 388 20.07 20.64 -27.01
CA LEU A 388 18.76 20.79 -27.66
C LEU A 388 18.13 22.16 -27.42
N SER A 389 18.40 22.72 -26.25
CA SER A 389 17.90 24.05 -25.86
C SER A 389 18.90 24.68 -24.91
N PHE A 390 19.34 25.89 -25.22
CA PHE A 390 20.16 26.69 -24.31
C PHE A 390 19.34 27.17 -23.10
N ASP A 391 18.09 27.57 -23.32
CA ASP A 391 17.16 27.91 -22.25
C ASP A 391 15.73 27.45 -22.57
N THR A 392 15.25 26.42 -21.86
CA THR A 392 13.90 25.88 -22.07
C THR A 392 12.81 26.89 -21.74
N ALA A 393 13.02 27.83 -20.82
CA ALA A 393 12.02 28.85 -20.48
C ALA A 393 11.69 29.76 -21.66
N SER A 394 12.72 30.18 -22.41
CA SER A 394 12.55 30.98 -23.64
C SER A 394 11.71 30.29 -24.72
N SER A 395 11.56 28.95 -24.65
CA SER A 395 10.84 28.13 -25.61
C SER A 395 9.56 27.51 -25.06
N GLY A 396 9.01 28.09 -23.98
CA GLY A 396 7.75 27.66 -23.35
C GLY A 396 7.86 26.42 -22.47
N GLY A 397 9.09 26.00 -22.16
CA GLY A 397 9.40 24.92 -21.21
C GLY A 397 9.63 25.44 -19.78
N PRO A 398 10.10 24.56 -18.87
CA PRO A 398 10.37 24.94 -17.49
C PRO A 398 11.55 25.93 -17.39
N PRO A 399 11.59 26.79 -16.36
CA PRO A 399 12.79 27.54 -15.98
C PRO A 399 13.87 26.63 -15.41
N LEU A 400 15.03 27.22 -15.12
CA LEU A 400 16.13 26.47 -14.51
C LEU A 400 15.69 25.98 -13.12
N VAL A 401 15.73 24.67 -12.92
CA VAL A 401 15.25 24.02 -11.70
C VAL A 401 16.19 22.93 -11.18
N PHE A 402 16.11 22.69 -9.87
CA PHE A 402 16.71 21.53 -9.22
C PHE A 402 15.68 20.76 -8.37
N ASP A 403 15.97 19.50 -8.07
CA ASP A 403 15.11 18.58 -7.31
C ASP A 403 13.69 18.42 -7.89
N HIS A 404 13.55 18.70 -9.19
CA HIS A 404 12.38 18.36 -9.99
C HIS A 404 12.34 16.84 -10.24
N GLN A 405 11.28 16.35 -10.87
CA GLN A 405 11.24 14.99 -11.43
C GLN A 405 11.03 15.02 -12.93
N MET A 406 11.59 14.03 -13.61
CA MET A 406 11.50 13.86 -15.05
C MET A 406 11.28 12.38 -15.38
N VAL A 407 10.37 12.08 -16.31
CA VAL A 407 10.11 10.72 -16.82
C VAL A 407 9.93 10.73 -18.34
N MET A 408 10.24 9.60 -18.99
CA MET A 408 10.14 9.42 -20.44
C MET A 408 9.07 8.39 -20.80
N ASP A 409 8.16 8.77 -21.69
CA ASP A 409 7.32 7.83 -22.45
C ASP A 409 7.98 7.58 -23.81
N GLY A 410 8.78 6.52 -23.90
CA GLY A 410 9.51 6.16 -25.12
C GLY A 410 8.59 5.91 -26.32
N ASP A 411 7.43 5.29 -26.11
CA ASP A 411 6.51 4.96 -27.20
C ASP A 411 5.80 6.20 -27.74
N ALA A 412 5.28 7.03 -26.84
CA ALA A 412 4.67 8.32 -27.18
C ALA A 412 5.72 9.35 -27.64
N GLN A 413 7.00 9.15 -27.32
CA GLN A 413 8.10 10.11 -27.54
C GLN A 413 7.84 11.43 -26.82
N MET A 414 7.47 11.34 -25.54
CA MET A 414 7.12 12.47 -24.68
C MET A 414 7.93 12.43 -23.39
N LEU A 415 8.57 13.55 -23.05
CA LEU A 415 9.13 13.78 -21.72
C LEU A 415 8.10 14.52 -20.86
N TYR A 416 8.03 14.18 -19.58
CA TYR A 416 7.23 14.92 -18.60
C TYR A 416 8.14 15.41 -17.48
N VAL A 417 8.01 16.67 -17.10
CA VAL A 417 8.81 17.35 -16.09
C VAL A 417 7.89 18.04 -15.10
N PHE A 418 8.07 17.77 -13.80
CA PHE A 418 7.24 18.38 -12.75
C PHE A 418 8.07 18.93 -11.60
N GLY A 419 7.64 20.08 -11.09
CA GLY A 419 8.12 20.63 -9.84
C GLY A 419 9.58 21.08 -9.89
N GLY A 420 10.23 21.04 -8.73
CA GLY A 420 11.56 21.58 -8.50
C GLY A 420 11.53 23.04 -8.05
N ARG A 421 12.63 23.45 -7.44
CA ARG A 421 12.90 24.82 -7.03
C ARG A 421 13.52 25.59 -8.19
N VAL A 422 13.02 26.79 -8.45
CA VAL A 422 13.57 27.66 -9.50
C VAL A 422 14.89 28.28 -9.03
N VAL A 423 15.87 28.30 -9.92
CA VAL A 423 17.16 28.97 -9.72
C VAL A 423 17.15 30.26 -10.55
N ASP A 424 17.00 31.40 -9.89
CA ASP A 424 17.01 32.72 -10.54
C ASP A 424 17.81 33.78 -9.76
N GLY A 425 18.59 33.34 -8.76
CA GLY A 425 19.41 34.19 -7.91
C GLY A 425 18.67 34.77 -6.70
N ASP A 426 17.34 34.73 -6.67
CA ASP A 426 16.55 35.11 -5.50
C ASP A 426 16.19 33.89 -4.65
N TRP A 427 16.99 33.68 -3.61
CA TRP A 427 16.82 32.59 -2.65
C TRP A 427 15.89 32.93 -1.48
N THR A 428 15.39 34.18 -1.40
CA THR A 428 14.54 34.62 -0.29
C THR A 428 13.10 34.14 -0.45
N SER A 429 12.66 33.96 -1.69
CA SER A 429 11.30 33.54 -2.01
C SER A 429 11.27 32.11 -2.56
N PHE A 430 10.30 31.33 -2.10
CA PHE A 430 10.12 29.94 -2.54
C PHE A 430 9.42 29.92 -3.91
N LYS A 431 10.21 29.79 -4.98
CA LYS A 431 9.70 29.66 -6.36
C LYS A 431 9.76 28.22 -6.85
N TYR A 432 8.71 27.76 -7.50
CA TYR A 432 8.59 26.41 -8.04
C TYR A 432 8.20 26.39 -9.52
N SER A 433 8.45 25.27 -10.18
CA SER A 433 8.00 25.01 -11.55
C SER A 433 6.76 24.12 -11.59
N GLY A 434 5.95 24.28 -12.65
CA GLY A 434 4.73 23.51 -12.90
C GLY A 434 4.97 22.14 -13.56
N LEU A 435 3.91 21.59 -14.17
CA LEU A 435 3.97 20.36 -14.97
C LEU A 435 4.08 20.69 -16.45
N TYR A 436 5.12 20.19 -17.09
CA TYR A 436 5.39 20.37 -18.51
C TYR A 436 5.51 19.04 -19.23
N SER A 437 5.22 19.06 -20.53
CA SER A 437 5.55 17.98 -21.45
C SER A 437 6.41 18.50 -22.59
N TYR A 438 7.35 17.69 -23.07
CA TYR A 438 8.15 17.97 -24.25
C TYR A 438 7.98 16.87 -25.27
N ASN A 439 7.57 17.26 -26.47
CA ASN A 439 7.41 16.34 -27.58
C ASN A 439 8.75 16.23 -28.33
N VAL A 440 9.39 15.07 -28.22
CA VAL A 440 10.74 14.83 -28.77
C VAL A 440 10.76 14.97 -30.30
N ARG A 441 9.69 14.53 -30.98
CA ARG A 441 9.61 14.53 -32.45
C ARG A 441 9.48 15.94 -33.04
N THR A 442 8.81 16.84 -32.32
CA THR A 442 8.53 18.21 -32.78
C THR A 442 9.40 19.26 -32.10
N SER A 443 10.16 18.85 -31.08
CA SER A 443 10.98 19.73 -30.24
C SER A 443 10.20 20.88 -29.59
N LYS A 444 8.97 20.59 -29.13
CA LYS A 444 8.08 21.60 -28.53
C LYS A 444 7.71 21.27 -27.09
N TRP A 445 7.77 22.29 -26.24
CA TRP A 445 7.24 22.27 -24.89
C TRP A 445 5.75 22.61 -24.86
N LYS A 446 5.05 22.05 -23.87
CA LYS A 446 3.67 22.38 -23.53
C LYS A 446 3.51 22.33 -22.01
N MET A 447 3.05 23.43 -21.42
CA MET A 447 2.62 23.46 -20.02
C MET A 447 1.28 22.72 -19.87
N LEU A 448 1.24 21.79 -18.92
CA LEU A 448 0.07 20.97 -18.61
C LEU A 448 -0.65 21.47 -17.36
N GLN A 449 0.12 21.77 -16.29
CA GLN A 449 -0.39 22.43 -15.09
C GLN A 449 0.52 23.60 -14.68
N PRO A 450 -0.06 24.75 -14.31
CA PRO A 450 0.69 25.89 -13.80
C PRO A 450 1.22 25.64 -12.37
N CYS A 451 2.12 26.50 -11.91
CA CYS A 451 2.70 26.38 -10.56
C CYS A 451 1.68 26.63 -9.43
N GLU A 452 0.71 27.52 -9.68
CA GLU A 452 -0.36 27.91 -8.77
C GLU A 452 -1.71 27.73 -9.42
N ALA A 453 -2.72 27.36 -8.63
CA ALA A 453 -4.09 27.20 -9.13
C ALA A 453 -4.64 28.56 -9.56
N SER A 454 -5.13 28.65 -10.80
CA SER A 454 -5.93 29.81 -11.21
C SER A 454 -7.24 29.81 -10.43
N THR A 455 -7.67 30.96 -9.89
CA THR A 455 -8.94 31.10 -9.17
C THR A 455 -10.19 30.80 -10.03
N SER A 456 -9.99 30.57 -11.33
CA SER A 456 -11.03 30.32 -12.33
C SER A 456 -11.19 28.86 -12.78
N SER A 457 -10.31 27.93 -12.39
CA SER A 457 -10.36 26.53 -12.86
C SER A 457 -10.95 25.58 -11.83
N SER A 458 -11.97 24.81 -12.23
CA SER A 458 -12.63 23.76 -11.43
C SER A 458 -11.83 22.45 -11.30
N HIS A 459 -10.60 22.41 -11.79
CA HIS A 459 -9.75 21.21 -11.78
C HIS A 459 -8.74 21.25 -10.62
N ILE A 460 -8.56 20.10 -9.95
CA ILE A 460 -7.52 19.91 -8.93
C ILE A 460 -6.16 20.17 -9.59
N THR A 461 -5.41 21.13 -9.06
CA THR A 461 -4.03 21.41 -9.47
C THR A 461 -3.10 20.76 -8.46
N ILE A 462 -2.11 20.01 -8.92
CA ILE A 462 -1.13 19.37 -8.04
C ILE A 462 -0.22 20.47 -7.48
N PRO A 463 -0.12 20.63 -6.15
CA PRO A 463 0.75 21.65 -5.59
C PRO A 463 2.21 21.45 -6.06
N SER A 464 2.81 22.45 -6.70
CA SER A 464 4.24 22.45 -7.02
C SER A 464 5.11 22.27 -5.77
N ARG A 465 6.22 21.54 -5.94
CA ARG A 465 7.04 20.99 -4.85
C ARG A 465 8.40 20.56 -5.38
N PHE A 466 9.36 20.32 -4.50
CA PHE A 466 10.68 19.77 -4.85
C PHE A 466 11.01 18.56 -3.98
N GLY A 467 11.97 17.73 -4.40
CA GLY A 467 12.39 16.53 -3.66
C GLY A 467 11.31 15.44 -3.58
N HIS A 468 10.27 15.53 -4.41
CA HIS A 468 9.15 14.60 -4.49
C HIS A 468 9.45 13.40 -5.40
N SER A 469 8.57 12.41 -5.39
CA SER A 469 8.61 11.26 -6.29
C SER A 469 7.63 11.44 -7.45
N MET A 470 8.04 11.04 -8.65
CA MET A 470 7.16 10.95 -9.81
C MET A 470 7.51 9.71 -10.63
N VAL A 471 6.51 8.88 -10.94
CA VAL A 471 6.65 7.69 -11.78
C VAL A 471 5.55 7.64 -12.84
N LEU A 472 5.83 7.02 -13.99
CA LEU A 472 4.92 6.91 -15.12
C LEU A 472 4.50 5.46 -15.37
N ASP A 473 3.21 5.19 -15.28
CA ASP A 473 2.59 4.00 -15.83
C ASP A 473 2.08 4.29 -17.26
N ALA A 474 2.94 4.05 -18.25
CA ALA A 474 2.68 4.44 -19.64
C ALA A 474 1.44 3.77 -20.27
N PRO A 475 1.17 2.45 -20.07
CA PRO A 475 -0.05 1.80 -20.56
C PRO A 475 -1.35 2.42 -20.04
N SER A 476 -1.36 2.92 -18.80
CA SER A 476 -2.54 3.60 -18.23
C SER A 476 -2.49 5.12 -18.43
N HIS A 477 -1.44 5.65 -19.08
CA HIS A 477 -1.21 7.08 -19.28
C HIS A 477 -1.31 7.90 -17.98
N THR A 478 -0.83 7.33 -16.87
CA THR A 478 -0.97 7.92 -15.54
C THR A 478 0.39 8.27 -14.93
N LEU A 479 0.54 9.52 -14.50
CA LEU A 479 1.64 9.97 -13.65
C LEU A 479 1.22 9.88 -12.18
N PHE A 480 2.01 9.19 -11.36
CA PHE A 480 1.86 9.25 -9.91
C PHE A 480 2.85 10.25 -9.35
N ILE A 481 2.35 11.27 -8.62
CA ILE A 481 3.15 12.34 -8.03
C ILE A 481 2.83 12.42 -6.55
N PHE A 482 3.84 12.31 -5.69
CA PHE A 482 3.63 12.23 -4.25
C PHE A 482 4.82 12.68 -3.43
N ALA A 483 4.54 13.02 -2.17
CA ALA A 483 5.51 13.45 -1.17
C ALA A 483 6.33 14.68 -1.61
N GLY A 484 7.53 14.81 -1.07
CA GLY A 484 8.45 15.93 -1.28
C GLY A 484 8.22 17.05 -0.28
N GLN A 485 8.74 18.22 -0.63
CA GLN A 485 8.67 19.40 0.22
C GLN A 485 8.05 20.56 -0.54
N ARG A 486 7.19 21.29 0.16
CA ARG A 486 6.71 22.60 -0.23
C ARG A 486 6.87 23.54 0.95
N ASP A 487 7.57 24.62 0.70
CA ASP A 487 7.96 25.64 1.67
C ASP A 487 8.80 25.00 2.78
N ASP A 488 8.38 25.11 4.03
CA ASP A 488 8.99 24.49 5.19
C ASP A 488 8.38 23.12 5.56
N LYS A 489 7.44 22.61 4.77
CA LYS A 489 6.65 21.40 5.09
C LYS A 489 6.97 20.22 4.20
N TYR A 490 7.19 19.08 4.85
CA TYR A 490 7.18 17.78 4.18
C TYR A 490 5.76 17.33 3.91
N LEU A 491 5.53 16.82 2.71
CA LEU A 491 4.23 16.38 2.25
C LEU A 491 4.12 14.86 2.34
N SER A 492 2.93 14.37 2.66
CA SER A 492 2.51 12.97 2.58
C SER A 492 1.24 12.82 1.73
N ASP A 493 1.07 13.68 0.73
CA ASP A 493 -0.02 13.62 -0.24
C ASP A 493 0.40 12.80 -1.47
N MET A 494 -0.59 12.32 -2.24
CA MET A 494 -0.37 11.56 -3.46
C MET A 494 -1.48 11.81 -4.47
N TYR A 495 -1.08 12.02 -5.73
CA TYR A 495 -1.96 12.29 -6.86
C TYR A 495 -1.70 11.29 -7.99
N ALA A 496 -2.77 10.92 -8.67
CA ALA A 496 -2.73 10.33 -10.00
C ALA A 496 -3.15 11.37 -11.04
N TYR A 497 -2.30 11.64 -12.01
CA TYR A 497 -2.56 12.56 -13.11
C TYR A 497 -2.73 11.78 -14.40
N ASP A 498 -3.94 11.84 -14.96
CA ASP A 498 -4.27 11.21 -16.25
C ASP A 498 -3.85 12.15 -17.38
N ILE A 499 -2.85 11.72 -18.15
CA ILE A 499 -2.23 12.51 -19.22
C ILE A 499 -3.22 12.83 -20.35
N ASN A 500 -4.12 11.90 -20.67
CA ASN A 500 -5.03 12.04 -21.80
C ASN A 500 -6.14 13.04 -21.52
N THR A 501 -6.68 13.01 -20.30
CA THR A 501 -7.77 13.88 -19.87
C THR A 501 -7.29 15.18 -19.22
N ASN A 502 -6.00 15.28 -18.87
CA ASN A 502 -5.42 16.39 -18.12
C ASN A 502 -6.07 16.58 -16.73
N VAL A 503 -6.50 15.49 -16.11
CA VAL A 503 -7.19 15.51 -14.80
C VAL A 503 -6.26 14.95 -13.73
N ALA A 504 -6.02 15.74 -12.68
CA ALA A 504 -5.41 15.25 -11.45
C ALA A 504 -6.49 14.74 -10.49
N THR A 505 -6.27 13.56 -9.93
CA THR A 505 -7.07 12.94 -8.88
C THR A 505 -6.21 12.82 -7.63
N GLU A 506 -6.64 13.43 -6.54
CA GLU A 506 -6.02 13.21 -5.22
C GLU A 506 -6.35 11.79 -4.76
N LEU A 507 -5.32 10.98 -4.53
CA LEU A 507 -5.45 9.62 -4.00
C LEU A 507 -5.38 9.61 -2.47
N TYR A 508 -4.50 10.45 -1.92
CA TYR A 508 -4.37 10.69 -0.49
C TYR A 508 -4.04 12.15 -0.24
N SER A 509 -4.78 12.79 0.66
CA SER A 509 -4.36 14.07 1.27
C SER A 509 -3.24 13.86 2.29
N ASN A 510 -3.22 12.70 2.95
CA ASN A 510 -2.18 12.26 3.88
C ASN A 510 -2.14 10.72 3.93
N PHE A 511 -1.25 10.10 3.16
CA PHE A 511 -1.10 8.64 3.14
C PHE A 511 -0.50 8.09 4.44
N THR A 512 0.21 8.89 5.25
CA THR A 512 0.73 8.47 6.57
C THR A 512 -0.43 8.09 7.50
N ALA A 513 -1.49 8.90 7.50
CA ALA A 513 -2.71 8.62 8.26
C ALA A 513 -3.46 7.37 7.76
N SER A 514 -3.16 6.91 6.54
CA SER A 514 -3.73 5.70 5.92
C SER A 514 -2.77 4.49 5.99
N GLY A 515 -1.78 4.52 6.89
CA GLY A 515 -0.82 3.42 7.09
C GLY A 515 0.33 3.39 6.07
N GLY A 516 0.57 4.48 5.35
CA GLY A 516 1.73 4.68 4.48
C GLY A 516 2.93 5.31 5.22
N PRO A 517 4.02 5.62 4.50
CA PRO A 517 5.23 6.18 5.09
C PRO A 517 5.01 7.55 5.75
N ASP A 518 5.88 7.89 6.69
CA ASP A 518 5.95 9.26 7.23
C ASP A 518 6.47 10.25 6.18
N ALA A 519 6.03 11.51 6.30
CA ALA A 519 6.57 12.60 5.49
C ALA A 519 8.08 12.77 5.80
N CYS A 520 8.92 12.65 4.77
CA CYS A 520 10.38 12.67 4.92
C CYS A 520 11.07 13.40 3.77
N PHE A 521 12.34 13.75 3.98
CA PHE A 521 13.16 14.45 2.98
C PHE A 521 13.59 13.47 1.88
N THR A 522 13.39 13.87 0.62
CA THR A 522 13.72 13.11 -0.61
C THR A 522 13.29 11.65 -0.58
N GLN A 523 12.07 11.39 -1.05
CA GLN A 523 11.67 10.03 -1.39
C GLN A 523 12.13 9.75 -2.82
N ARG A 524 12.68 8.56 -3.04
CA ARG A 524 12.89 8.04 -4.39
C ARG A 524 11.93 6.89 -4.63
N ALA A 525 11.44 6.79 -5.85
CA ALA A 525 10.51 5.77 -6.21
C ALA A 525 10.78 5.20 -7.59
N VAL A 526 10.52 3.91 -7.73
CA VAL A 526 10.54 3.17 -8.99
C VAL A 526 9.25 2.39 -9.14
N LEU A 527 8.93 1.99 -10.36
CA LEU A 527 7.66 1.36 -10.71
C LEU A 527 7.91 -0.04 -11.28
N ASP A 528 7.28 -1.05 -10.69
CA ASP A 528 7.08 -2.36 -11.30
C ASP A 528 5.71 -2.35 -12.01
N ARG A 529 5.75 -2.45 -13.34
CA ARG A 529 4.54 -2.41 -14.16
C ARG A 529 3.79 -3.73 -14.13
N GLY A 530 4.50 -4.84 -14.06
CA GLY A 530 3.91 -6.18 -14.01
C GLY A 530 3.05 -6.39 -12.77
N PHE A 531 3.55 -6.01 -11.60
CA PHE A 531 2.82 -6.16 -10.33
C PHE A 531 1.92 -4.98 -9.99
N LYS A 532 1.98 -3.89 -10.76
CA LYS A 532 1.32 -2.61 -10.44
C LYS A 532 1.71 -2.11 -9.04
N GLU A 533 3.02 -2.05 -8.82
CA GLU A 533 3.62 -1.67 -7.55
C GLU A 533 4.59 -0.50 -7.73
N ILE A 534 4.58 0.44 -6.79
CA ILE A 534 5.56 1.51 -6.67
C ILE A 534 6.42 1.18 -5.45
N TYR A 535 7.73 1.06 -5.65
CA TYR A 535 8.69 0.86 -4.56
C TYR A 535 9.22 2.21 -4.14
N VAL A 536 9.15 2.52 -2.85
CA VAL A 536 9.50 3.81 -2.28
C VAL A 536 10.61 3.63 -1.26
N PHE A 537 11.69 4.39 -1.47
CA PHE A 537 12.87 4.45 -0.61
C PHE A 537 12.83 5.78 0.13
N CYS A 538 12.53 5.71 1.42
CA CYS A 538 12.42 6.89 2.27
C CYS A 538 13.81 7.42 2.62
N GLY A 539 13.96 8.74 2.62
CA GLY A 539 15.18 9.38 3.12
C GLY A 539 15.16 9.58 4.64
N LEU A 540 16.23 10.18 5.16
CA LEU A 540 16.35 10.52 6.57
C LEU A 540 15.25 11.51 7.01
N THR A 541 14.58 11.22 8.13
CA THR A 541 13.56 12.11 8.70
C THR A 541 14.19 13.14 9.63
N ARG A 542 13.89 14.43 9.45
CA ARG A 542 14.32 15.50 10.36
C ARG A 542 13.31 15.67 11.50
N THR A 543 13.70 15.33 12.72
CA THR A 543 12.87 15.62 13.91
C THR A 543 12.98 17.11 14.25
N GLN A 544 11.86 17.84 14.25
CA GLN A 544 11.82 19.25 14.63
C GLN A 544 11.90 19.37 16.16
N ARG A 545 13.08 19.66 16.71
CA ARG A 545 13.22 20.19 18.08
C ARG A 545 13.59 21.67 18.02
N LEU A 546 12.99 22.46 18.91
CA LEU A 546 13.39 23.85 19.17
C LEU A 546 14.81 23.86 19.74
N GLY A 547 15.73 24.52 19.04
CA GLY A 547 17.07 24.85 19.53
C GLY A 547 18.11 23.75 19.34
N ALA A 548 19.00 23.96 18.36
CA ALA A 548 20.29 23.31 18.10
C ALA A 548 20.38 21.76 18.16
N LEU A 549 20.78 21.20 17.01
CA LEU A 549 21.09 19.79 16.68
C LEU A 549 19.88 18.89 16.34
N THR A 550 19.72 18.67 15.03
CA THR A 550 18.72 17.80 14.41
C THR A 550 19.18 16.34 14.50
N VAL A 551 18.48 15.50 15.27
CA VAL A 551 18.67 14.05 15.23
C VAL A 551 17.82 13.50 14.07
N LEU A 552 18.49 12.96 13.06
CA LEU A 552 17.88 12.22 11.96
C LEU A 552 17.55 10.82 12.48
N ARG A 553 16.31 10.31 12.33
CA ARG A 553 16.03 8.93 12.75
C ARG A 553 16.82 7.96 11.87
N SER A 554 17.42 6.94 12.49
CA SER A 554 18.13 5.84 11.83
C SER A 554 17.23 4.95 10.99
N ASP A 555 15.91 5.01 11.15
CA ASP A 555 15.03 4.05 10.50
C ASP A 555 14.45 4.71 9.24
N ALA A 556 14.98 4.33 8.08
CA ALA A 556 14.49 4.73 6.76
C ALA A 556 13.77 3.53 6.10
N PRO A 557 12.51 3.25 6.46
CA PRO A 557 11.81 2.07 5.96
C PRO A 557 11.53 2.19 4.47
N ASN A 558 11.66 1.06 3.77
CA ASN A 558 11.26 0.93 2.37
C ASN A 558 9.79 0.48 2.29
N TRP A 559 9.06 0.92 1.26
CA TRP A 559 7.62 0.68 1.12
C TRP A 559 7.24 0.22 -0.28
N VAL A 560 6.17 -0.57 -0.35
CA VAL A 560 5.44 -0.87 -1.58
C VAL A 560 4.08 -0.18 -1.53
N TYR A 561 3.72 0.51 -2.61
CA TYR A 561 2.36 0.96 -2.87
C TYR A 561 1.77 0.21 -4.06
N ARG A 562 0.69 -0.55 -3.83
CA ARG A 562 -0.05 -1.25 -4.88
C ARG A 562 -1.20 -0.39 -5.38
N TYR A 563 -1.18 -0.04 -6.67
CA TYR A 563 -2.15 0.87 -7.28
C TYR A 563 -3.20 0.17 -8.15
N GLY A 564 -3.27 -1.17 -8.10
CA GLY A 564 -4.31 -1.95 -8.80
C GLY A 564 -5.73 -1.75 -8.25
N THR A 565 -5.87 -1.37 -6.98
CA THR A 565 -7.14 -1.04 -6.32
C THR A 565 -7.29 0.47 -6.13
N ARG A 566 -8.51 0.96 -5.88
CA ARG A 566 -8.78 2.38 -5.61
C ARG A 566 -9.50 2.57 -4.26
N PRO A 567 -8.89 3.28 -3.28
CA PRO A 567 -7.48 3.69 -3.27
C PRO A 567 -6.55 2.46 -3.26
N GLY A 568 -5.28 2.66 -3.61
CA GLY A 568 -4.28 1.61 -3.52
C GLY A 568 -4.01 1.18 -2.07
N LYS A 569 -3.02 0.30 -1.86
CA LYS A 569 -2.62 -0.15 -0.51
C LYS A 569 -1.12 0.04 -0.29
N TRP A 570 -0.77 0.64 0.84
CA TRP A 570 0.61 0.73 1.33
C TRP A 570 0.98 -0.52 2.12
N THR A 571 2.22 -0.98 1.98
CA THR A 571 2.77 -2.11 2.73
C THR A 571 4.25 -1.88 2.94
N GLN A 572 4.71 -1.98 4.19
CA GLN A 572 6.13 -1.83 4.51
C GLN A 572 6.92 -3.04 4.00
N ILE A 573 8.09 -2.79 3.42
CA ILE A 573 9.06 -3.83 3.06
C ILE A 573 9.89 -4.15 4.30
N LEU A 574 9.97 -5.44 4.64
CA LEU A 574 10.73 -5.91 5.80
C LEU A 574 12.18 -6.23 5.43
N PRO A 575 13.14 -6.12 6.35
CA PRO A 575 14.50 -6.62 6.14
C PRO A 575 14.51 -8.17 6.05
N ASP A 576 15.45 -8.75 5.32
CA ASP A 576 15.60 -10.21 5.27
C ASP A 576 16.25 -10.73 6.57
N THR A 577 15.50 -11.52 7.33
CA THR A 577 15.96 -12.11 8.60
C THR A 577 16.92 -13.29 8.41
N THR A 578 17.17 -13.75 7.18
CA THR A 578 18.03 -14.90 6.89
C THR A 578 19.51 -14.55 6.71
N ASN A 579 19.87 -13.28 6.54
CA ASN A 579 21.26 -12.79 6.43
C ASN A 579 21.92 -12.47 7.78
N ILE A 580 21.47 -13.11 8.87
CA ILE A 580 22.08 -12.95 10.19
C ILE A 580 23.40 -13.75 10.20
N ARG A 581 24.54 -13.08 10.03
CA ARG A 581 25.83 -13.62 10.46
C ARG A 581 25.96 -13.34 11.96
N ALA A 582 26.02 -14.40 12.76
CA ALA A 582 26.46 -14.28 14.14
C ALA A 582 27.98 -14.14 14.12
N ASP A 583 28.50 -12.91 14.21
CA ASP A 583 29.88 -12.72 14.62
C ASP A 583 29.96 -13.04 16.12
N GLU A 584 30.74 -14.06 16.47
CA GLU A 584 30.83 -14.58 17.84
C GLU A 584 31.55 -13.62 18.81
N ASP A 585 32.08 -12.47 18.35
CA ASP A 585 33.00 -11.66 19.15
C ASP A 585 32.44 -10.35 19.73
N GLU A 586 31.29 -9.81 19.28
CA GLU A 586 30.76 -8.54 19.86
C GLU A 586 29.23 -8.43 20.03
N GLY A 587 28.44 -9.45 19.70
CA GLY A 587 26.98 -9.43 19.97
C GLY A 587 26.20 -8.34 19.20
N VAL A 588 26.82 -7.68 18.22
CA VAL A 588 26.15 -6.76 17.30
C VAL A 588 25.79 -7.52 16.03
N ILE A 589 24.49 -7.73 15.81
CA ILE A 589 23.94 -8.36 14.61
C ILE A 589 24.09 -7.37 13.45
N THR A 590 24.97 -7.63 12.49
CA THR A 590 25.09 -6.80 11.27
C THR A 590 24.31 -7.45 10.13
N VAL A 591 23.15 -6.87 9.79
CA VAL A 591 22.45 -7.18 8.54
C VAL A 591 23.10 -6.33 7.45
N GLU A 592 23.56 -6.96 6.38
CA GLU A 592 24.21 -6.29 5.25
C GLU A 592 23.16 -5.53 4.40
N GLU A 593 22.83 -4.31 4.82
CA GLU A 593 21.85 -3.42 4.17
C GLU A 593 22.43 -2.02 3.93
N PRO A 594 21.95 -1.28 2.92
CA PRO A 594 22.37 0.09 2.71
C PRO A 594 21.97 0.95 3.90
N GLN A 595 22.94 1.71 4.42
CA GLN A 595 22.67 2.67 5.48
C GLN A 595 21.60 3.70 5.06
N PRO A 596 20.79 4.19 6.01
CA PRO A 596 19.83 5.27 5.79
C PRO A 596 20.48 6.50 5.14
N ARG A 597 19.86 7.03 4.08
CA ARG A 597 20.50 8.07 3.26
C ARG A 597 19.52 8.95 2.50
N TYR A 598 19.94 10.14 2.14
CA TYR A 598 19.21 11.04 1.25
C TYR A 598 20.04 11.42 0.02
N ALA A 599 19.42 12.06 -0.97
CA ALA A 599 20.07 12.45 -2.23
C ALA A 599 20.77 11.30 -2.99
N HIS A 600 20.38 10.06 -2.71
CA HIS A 600 20.74 8.87 -3.48
C HIS A 600 19.91 8.78 -4.77
N GLN A 601 20.28 7.86 -5.66
CA GLN A 601 19.48 7.51 -6.83
C GLN A 601 19.18 6.02 -6.85
N VAL A 602 18.03 5.70 -7.45
CA VAL A 602 17.62 4.33 -7.72
C VAL A 602 17.12 4.20 -9.16
N VAL A 603 17.40 3.05 -9.76
CA VAL A 603 16.82 2.62 -11.03
C VAL A 603 16.31 1.19 -10.87
N TYR A 604 15.39 0.79 -11.72
CA TYR A 604 14.74 -0.51 -11.63
C TYR A 604 14.84 -1.26 -12.94
N GLU A 605 15.28 -2.51 -12.89
CA GLU A 605 15.35 -3.44 -14.02
C GLU A 605 14.10 -4.35 -13.95
N GLU A 606 13.31 -4.33 -15.03
CA GLU A 606 11.98 -4.97 -15.08
C GLU A 606 12.05 -6.49 -15.33
N GLY A 607 13.09 -6.99 -15.99
CA GLY A 607 13.25 -8.40 -16.35
C GLY A 607 13.67 -9.28 -15.16
N SER A 608 14.67 -8.86 -14.42
CA SER A 608 15.19 -9.45 -13.19
C SER A 608 14.51 -8.92 -11.92
N LYS A 609 13.58 -7.95 -12.05
CA LYS A 609 12.82 -7.38 -10.92
C LYS A 609 13.74 -6.82 -9.83
N THR A 610 14.81 -6.15 -10.24
CA THR A 610 15.90 -5.72 -9.37
C THR A 610 15.98 -4.20 -9.31
N VAL A 611 16.08 -3.64 -8.11
CA VAL A 611 16.39 -2.22 -7.90
C VAL A 611 17.89 -2.06 -7.72
N PHE A 612 18.48 -1.05 -8.34
CA PHE A 612 19.87 -0.66 -8.12
C PHE A 612 19.91 0.70 -7.44
N MET A 613 20.73 0.84 -6.39
CA MET A 613 20.87 2.05 -5.59
C MET A 613 22.34 2.47 -5.53
N HIS A 614 22.63 3.76 -5.74
CA HIS A 614 23.99 4.28 -5.66
C HIS A 614 24.08 5.54 -4.77
N GLY A 615 25.15 5.59 -3.98
CA GLY A 615 25.64 6.78 -3.29
C GLY A 615 24.62 7.46 -2.37
N GLY A 616 24.71 8.79 -2.27
CA GLY A 616 23.87 9.60 -1.40
C GLY A 616 24.62 10.12 -0.17
N ASN A 617 23.87 10.55 0.84
CA ASN A 617 24.38 11.14 2.07
C ASN A 617 23.76 10.47 3.30
N ALA A 618 24.61 9.94 4.19
CA ALA A 618 24.21 9.27 5.43
C ALA A 618 23.91 10.23 6.61
N GLY A 619 24.10 11.53 6.43
CA GLY A 619 23.98 12.52 7.51
C GLY A 619 25.32 12.76 8.22
N LEU A 620 25.26 13.18 9.49
CA LEU A 620 26.45 13.41 10.32
C LEU A 620 26.96 12.07 10.86
N GLY A 621 28.24 11.76 10.63
CA GLY A 621 28.86 10.54 11.18
C GLY A 621 28.95 10.60 12.70
N ASN A 622 28.74 9.46 13.37
CA ASN A 622 29.31 9.24 14.70
C ASN A 622 30.76 8.81 14.45
N ASP A 623 31.70 9.73 14.60
CA ASP A 623 33.13 9.37 14.62
C ASP A 623 33.40 8.63 15.93
N ILE A 624 33.24 7.31 15.92
CA ILE A 624 33.98 6.43 16.83
C ILE A 624 35.28 6.13 16.09
N ASP A 625 36.34 6.66 16.67
CA ASP A 625 37.75 6.46 16.33
C ASP A 625 38.08 4.97 16.13
N ASP A 626 38.12 4.50 14.89
CA ASP A 626 38.79 3.24 14.52
C ASP A 626 40.30 3.50 14.45
N GLY A 627 40.90 3.66 15.63
CA GLY A 627 42.33 3.65 15.82
C GLY A 627 42.90 2.26 15.53
N MET A 628 43.36 2.04 14.29
CA MET A 628 44.30 0.96 13.98
C MET A 628 45.21 1.34 12.81
N GLU A 629 45.95 2.44 12.95
CA GLU A 629 47.17 2.61 12.15
C GLU A 629 48.25 1.64 12.66
N ARG A 630 48.62 0.70 11.80
CA ARG A 630 49.76 -0.20 12.01
C ARG A 630 51.04 0.63 12.08
N ALA A 631 51.61 0.71 13.28
CA ALA A 631 52.95 1.20 13.54
C ALA A 631 53.98 0.46 12.67
N GLY A 632 54.76 1.22 11.91
CA GLY A 632 56.03 0.82 11.32
C GLY A 632 57.09 1.83 11.75
N GLU A 633 57.98 1.39 12.63
CA GLU A 633 59.12 2.13 13.19
C GLU A 633 60.15 2.50 12.10
N GLN A 634 60.71 3.72 12.12
CA GLN A 634 62.13 3.98 12.46
C GLN A 634 62.63 5.39 12.06
N ASP A 635 63.25 6.01 13.08
CA ASP A 635 64.46 6.85 13.11
C ASP A 635 64.52 8.28 12.51
N ASP A 636 64.50 9.23 13.46
CA ASP A 636 65.54 10.21 13.80
C ASP A 636 66.19 11.10 12.71
N GLN A 637 65.97 12.41 12.83
CA GLN A 637 67.05 13.36 13.13
C GLN A 637 66.57 14.76 13.55
N GLU A 638 67.25 15.26 14.58
CA GLU A 638 67.14 16.52 15.30
C GLU A 638 67.57 17.74 14.46
N GLU A 639 67.01 18.92 14.73
CA GLU A 639 67.83 20.11 15.02
C GLU A 639 67.02 21.21 15.74
N GLU A 640 67.63 21.67 16.83
CA GLU A 640 67.14 22.64 17.81
C GLU A 640 67.15 24.09 17.27
N THR A 641 66.21 24.93 17.73
CA THR A 641 66.53 26.31 18.12
C THR A 641 65.48 26.84 19.09
N GLU A 642 65.93 27.06 20.33
CA GLU A 642 65.20 27.74 21.40
C GLU A 642 65.04 29.25 21.13
N GLY A 643 63.91 29.82 21.53
CA GLY A 643 63.66 31.26 21.51
C GLY A 643 62.31 31.63 22.11
N ASP A 644 62.32 31.89 23.42
CA ASP A 644 61.21 32.31 24.30
C ASP A 644 60.25 33.38 23.76
N GLY A 645 58.97 33.29 24.15
CA GLY A 645 58.09 34.46 24.21
C GLY A 645 56.59 34.19 24.13
N GLU A 646 55.98 33.86 25.26
CA GLU A 646 54.54 33.75 25.52
C GLU A 646 53.62 34.69 24.71
N LYS A 647 52.72 34.11 23.89
CA LYS A 647 51.33 34.57 23.72
C LYS A 647 50.43 33.37 23.44
N ALA A 648 49.66 32.97 24.45
CA ALA A 648 48.53 32.06 24.28
C ALA A 648 47.45 32.77 23.43
N SER A 649 47.27 32.31 22.20
CA SER A 649 46.05 32.52 21.42
C SER A 649 45.35 31.18 21.30
N ASP A 650 44.21 31.05 21.99
CA ASP A 650 43.23 29.99 21.81
C ASP A 650 42.76 29.96 20.34
N GLU A 651 43.41 29.16 19.50
CA GLU A 651 42.84 28.69 18.25
C GLU A 651 41.77 27.65 18.61
N LYS A 652 40.52 28.13 18.72
CA LYS A 652 39.36 27.24 18.67
C LYS A 652 39.30 26.64 17.27
N GLU A 653 39.86 25.45 17.10
CA GLU A 653 39.53 24.57 15.98
C GLU A 653 38.02 24.31 16.02
N SER A 654 37.28 24.95 15.12
CA SER A 654 35.91 24.57 14.85
C SER A 654 35.92 23.23 14.13
N HIS A 655 35.75 22.12 14.85
CA HIS A 655 35.38 20.85 14.23
C HIS A 655 34.04 21.01 13.53
N SER A 656 34.06 21.38 12.25
CA SER A 656 32.89 21.37 11.39
C SER A 656 32.45 19.92 11.23
N HIS A 657 31.32 19.51 11.81
CA HIS A 657 30.72 18.21 11.57
C HIS A 657 30.42 18.05 10.07
N LYS A 658 31.27 17.34 9.32
CA LYS A 658 31.10 17.15 7.86
C LYS A 658 30.12 16.01 7.59
N GLU A 659 29.13 16.27 6.74
CA GLU A 659 28.19 15.23 6.28
C GLU A 659 28.90 14.14 5.45
N ARG A 660 28.56 12.87 5.70
CA ARG A 660 29.22 11.72 5.05
C ARG A 660 28.53 11.35 3.72
N ARG A 661 29.22 11.62 2.60
CA ARG A 661 28.84 11.13 1.26
C ARG A 661 29.27 9.68 1.06
N LEU A 662 28.49 8.96 0.25
CA LEU A 662 28.67 7.54 -0.04
C LEU A 662 28.89 7.29 -1.54
N ASP A 663 29.61 6.22 -1.85
CA ASP A 663 29.95 5.66 -3.18
C ASP A 663 29.55 4.19 -3.32
N ASP A 664 28.89 3.63 -2.33
CA ASP A 664 28.42 2.26 -2.34
C ASP A 664 27.32 2.05 -3.40
N PHE A 665 27.37 0.87 -4.02
CA PHE A 665 26.42 0.46 -5.03
C PHE A 665 25.74 -0.83 -4.58
N TRP A 666 24.41 -0.86 -4.65
CA TRP A 666 23.60 -1.95 -4.12
C TRP A 666 22.59 -2.43 -5.14
N SER A 667 22.26 -3.72 -5.06
CA SER A 667 21.08 -4.30 -5.70
C SER A 667 20.09 -4.81 -4.64
N MET A 668 18.80 -4.67 -4.92
CA MET A 668 17.71 -5.17 -4.08
C MET A 668 16.74 -5.99 -4.91
N THR A 669 16.37 -7.16 -4.40
CA THR A 669 15.21 -7.92 -4.89
C THR A 669 14.17 -8.07 -3.79
N LEU A 670 12.90 -8.16 -4.17
CA LEU A 670 11.83 -8.40 -3.21
C LEU A 670 11.47 -9.89 -3.17
N LYS A 671 11.60 -10.49 -1.99
CA LYS A 671 11.22 -11.88 -1.73
C LYS A 671 9.83 -11.93 -1.10
N ARG A 672 8.95 -12.74 -1.70
CA ARG A 672 7.63 -13.09 -1.16
C ARG A 672 7.61 -14.60 -0.89
N PRO A 673 6.64 -15.11 -0.10
CA PRO A 673 6.46 -16.55 0.06
C PRO A 673 6.41 -17.24 -1.31
N ALA A 674 7.10 -18.36 -1.45
CA ALA A 674 7.04 -19.15 -2.66
C ALA A 674 5.70 -19.93 -2.72
N PRO A 675 5.21 -20.30 -3.91
CA PRO A 675 4.02 -21.15 -4.00
C PRO A 675 4.16 -22.49 -3.24
N SER A 676 5.38 -23.03 -3.17
CA SER A 676 5.69 -24.22 -2.37
C SER A 676 5.38 -24.06 -0.88
N GLU A 677 5.51 -22.85 -0.34
CA GLU A 677 5.20 -22.55 1.06
C GLU A 677 3.69 -22.56 1.31
N ILE A 678 2.90 -22.09 0.36
CA ILE A 678 1.43 -22.19 0.42
C ILE A 678 1.00 -23.65 0.34
N ILE A 679 1.61 -24.43 -0.55
CA ILE A 679 1.34 -25.87 -0.67
C ILE A 679 1.70 -26.58 0.65
N ARG A 680 2.82 -26.25 1.29
CA ARG A 680 3.21 -26.78 2.60
C ARG A 680 2.15 -26.48 3.66
N ARG A 681 1.78 -25.21 3.83
CA ARG A 681 0.78 -24.77 4.82
C ARG A 681 -0.58 -25.42 4.58
N ALA A 682 -1.02 -25.49 3.33
CA ALA A 682 -2.25 -26.18 2.95
C ALA A 682 -2.19 -27.69 3.27
N THR A 683 -1.06 -28.34 2.95
CA THR A 683 -0.84 -29.76 3.27
C THR A 683 -0.85 -29.99 4.78
N TYR A 684 -0.24 -29.10 5.55
CA TYR A 684 -0.25 -29.16 7.02
C TYR A 684 -1.68 -29.14 7.56
N GLN A 685 -2.53 -28.22 7.11
CA GLN A 685 -3.94 -28.16 7.53
C GLN A 685 -4.73 -29.44 7.16
N VAL A 686 -4.51 -29.98 5.96
CA VAL A 686 -5.13 -31.24 5.52
C VAL A 686 -4.68 -32.42 6.40
N ARG A 687 -3.38 -32.52 6.70
CA ARG A 687 -2.82 -33.59 7.54
C ARG A 687 -3.26 -33.47 9.00
N GLN A 688 -3.46 -32.26 9.52
CA GLN A 688 -4.04 -32.05 10.85
C GLN A 688 -5.45 -32.65 10.95
N GLN A 689 -6.30 -32.40 9.96
CA GLN A 689 -7.65 -32.96 9.95
C GLN A 689 -7.65 -34.48 9.74
N GLN A 690 -6.78 -34.99 8.84
CA GLN A 690 -6.59 -36.42 8.68
C GLN A 690 -6.17 -37.10 9.98
N PHE A 691 -5.25 -36.49 10.74
CA PHE A 691 -4.81 -37.00 12.03
C PHE A 691 -5.96 -37.02 13.06
N ARG A 692 -6.77 -35.97 13.15
CA ARG A 692 -7.94 -35.93 14.04
C ARG A 692 -8.90 -37.09 13.79
N GLU A 693 -9.24 -37.34 12.53
CA GLU A 693 -10.10 -38.47 12.15
C GLU A 693 -9.43 -39.83 12.39
N MET A 694 -8.12 -39.92 12.20
CA MET A 694 -7.36 -41.13 12.48
C MET A 694 -7.34 -41.49 13.98
N CYS A 695 -7.35 -40.51 14.88
CA CYS A 695 -7.49 -40.75 16.32
C CYS A 695 -8.83 -41.40 16.70
N GLU A 696 -9.88 -41.20 15.90
CA GLU A 696 -11.19 -41.80 16.11
C GLU A 696 -11.31 -43.20 15.49
N ASP A 697 -10.76 -43.37 14.28
CA ASP A 697 -10.99 -44.55 13.43
C ASP A 697 -9.89 -45.62 13.52
N ALA A 698 -8.68 -45.25 13.96
CA ALA A 698 -7.50 -46.12 13.93
C ALA A 698 -6.85 -46.30 15.32
N PRO A 699 -6.05 -47.36 15.51
CA PRO A 699 -5.28 -47.53 16.74
C PRO A 699 -4.35 -46.35 17.02
N ALA A 700 -4.28 -45.91 18.28
CA ALA A 700 -3.50 -44.74 18.70
C ALA A 700 -2.03 -44.77 18.25
N ILE A 701 -1.40 -45.96 18.18
CA ILE A 701 -0.02 -46.12 17.69
C ILE A 701 0.11 -45.72 16.21
N LYS A 702 -0.89 -46.02 15.36
CA LYS A 702 -0.89 -45.62 13.95
C LYS A 702 -1.05 -44.10 13.83
N ALA A 703 -1.97 -43.51 14.59
CA ALA A 703 -2.15 -42.07 14.63
C ALA A 703 -0.88 -41.34 15.11
N LEU A 704 -0.23 -41.84 16.17
CA LEU A 704 1.01 -41.29 16.68
C LEU A 704 2.14 -41.35 15.64
N ASN A 705 2.30 -42.48 14.95
CA ASN A 705 3.28 -42.60 13.87
C ASN A 705 3.02 -41.60 12.74
N PHE A 706 1.75 -41.36 12.38
CA PHE A 706 1.38 -40.37 11.37
C PHE A 706 1.69 -38.93 11.84
N LEU A 707 1.43 -38.61 13.11
CA LEU A 707 1.79 -37.31 13.68
C LEU A 707 3.31 -37.05 13.63
N GLN A 708 4.10 -38.06 14.01
CA GLN A 708 5.56 -37.95 14.10
C GLN A 708 6.25 -37.86 12.74
N ASN A 709 5.76 -38.58 11.73
CA ASN A 709 6.42 -38.65 10.42
C ASN A 709 5.75 -37.74 9.40
N ASP A 710 4.44 -37.87 9.21
CA ASP A 710 3.72 -37.18 8.14
C ASP A 710 3.36 -35.75 8.52
N VAL A 711 2.73 -35.51 9.67
CA VAL A 711 2.34 -34.14 10.07
C VAL A 711 3.59 -33.30 10.34
N SER A 712 4.53 -33.81 11.15
CA SER A 712 5.78 -33.12 11.51
C SER A 712 6.61 -32.68 10.29
N SER A 713 6.63 -33.49 9.21
CA SER A 713 7.38 -33.16 7.98
C SER A 713 6.88 -31.90 7.26
N THR A 714 5.65 -31.45 7.57
CA THR A 714 5.03 -30.28 6.96
C THR A 714 4.99 -29.07 7.88
N VAL A 715 5.49 -29.17 9.11
CA VAL A 715 5.51 -28.08 10.10
C VAL A 715 6.76 -27.23 9.91
N ASP A 716 6.60 -25.91 9.91
CA ASP A 716 7.74 -25.01 10.09
C ASP A 716 8.06 -24.91 11.60
N HIS A 717 9.09 -25.63 12.03
CA HIS A 717 9.53 -25.67 13.43
C HIS A 717 10.20 -24.36 13.90
N ASN A 718 10.47 -23.42 12.97
CA ASN A 718 10.92 -22.07 13.33
C ASN A 718 9.74 -21.14 13.64
N SER A 719 8.52 -21.50 13.24
CA SER A 719 7.31 -20.76 13.57
C SER A 719 6.77 -21.16 14.95
N PRO A 720 6.74 -20.24 15.94
CA PRO A 720 6.19 -20.53 17.26
C PRO A 720 4.71 -20.90 17.22
N GLU A 721 3.95 -20.27 16.33
CA GLU A 721 2.51 -20.52 16.15
C GLU A 721 2.26 -21.93 15.62
N GLU A 722 2.97 -22.33 14.55
CA GLU A 722 2.81 -23.67 13.97
C GLU A 722 3.28 -24.75 14.95
N THR A 723 4.38 -24.50 15.66
CA THR A 723 4.92 -25.42 16.66
C THR A 723 3.97 -25.59 17.85
N SER A 724 3.36 -24.51 18.34
CA SER A 724 2.33 -24.54 19.38
C SER A 724 1.12 -25.37 18.93
N THR A 725 0.64 -25.10 17.72
CA THR A 725 -0.47 -25.85 17.12
C THR A 725 -0.14 -27.33 16.93
N PHE A 726 1.07 -27.66 16.48
CA PHE A 726 1.52 -29.04 16.31
C PHE A 726 1.54 -29.79 17.64
N ARG A 727 2.04 -29.15 18.72
CA ARG A 727 2.06 -29.74 20.06
C ARG A 727 0.65 -29.98 20.60
N SER A 728 -0.30 -29.08 20.33
CA SER A 728 -1.68 -29.24 20.81
C SER A 728 -2.39 -30.46 20.20
N LEU A 729 -1.98 -30.92 19.01
CA LEU A 729 -2.54 -32.10 18.36
C LEU A 729 -2.41 -33.37 19.21
N LEU A 730 -1.36 -33.49 20.04
CA LEU A 730 -1.17 -34.64 20.93
C LEU A 730 -2.35 -34.88 21.87
N SER A 731 -3.08 -33.84 22.24
CA SER A 731 -4.26 -33.95 23.11
C SER A 731 -5.36 -34.84 22.52
N HIS A 732 -5.48 -34.93 21.19
CA HIS A 732 -6.48 -35.75 20.52
C HIS A 732 -6.25 -37.27 20.69
N LEU A 733 -5.02 -37.70 21.01
CA LEU A 733 -4.73 -39.12 21.30
C LEU A 733 -5.26 -39.57 22.66
N LEU A 734 -5.56 -38.62 23.55
CA LEU A 734 -5.98 -38.89 24.94
C LEU A 734 -7.50 -38.92 25.09
N VAL A 735 -8.26 -38.63 24.03
CA VAL A 735 -9.73 -38.67 24.04
C VAL A 735 -10.19 -40.14 23.96
N PRO A 736 -11.03 -40.65 24.90
CA PRO A 736 -11.48 -42.03 24.86
C PRO A 736 -12.30 -42.30 23.58
N SER A 737 -11.90 -43.30 22.80
CA SER A 737 -12.67 -43.79 21.65
C SER A 737 -14.06 -44.25 22.10
N LYS A 738 -15.14 -43.70 21.52
CA LYS A 738 -16.52 -44.14 21.82
C LYS A 738 -16.62 -45.65 21.57
N PRO A 739 -17.16 -46.45 22.51
CA PRO A 739 -17.27 -47.89 22.33
C PRO A 739 -18.16 -48.20 21.13
N THR A 740 -17.60 -48.91 20.15
CA THR A 740 -18.29 -49.46 18.99
C THR A 740 -19.27 -50.53 19.45
N THR A 741 -20.58 -50.26 19.34
CA THR A 741 -21.63 -51.23 19.63
C THR A 741 -21.56 -52.39 18.62
N PRO A 742 -21.41 -53.66 19.04
CA PRO A 742 -21.44 -54.79 18.10
C PRO A 742 -22.84 -54.99 17.54
N ALA A 743 -22.91 -55.30 16.25
CA ALA A 743 -24.14 -55.60 15.52
C ALA A 743 -24.99 -56.67 16.20
N ALA A 744 -26.28 -56.37 16.40
CA ALA A 744 -27.27 -57.25 16.99
C ALA A 744 -27.48 -58.52 16.15
N SER A 745 -27.23 -59.70 16.74
CA SER A 745 -27.66 -60.98 16.21
C SER A 745 -29.18 -61.15 16.43
N ARG A 746 -29.91 -61.36 15.34
CA ARG A 746 -31.32 -61.76 15.32
C ARG A 746 -31.50 -63.20 15.84
N ARG A 747 -32.52 -63.43 16.69
CA ARG A 747 -33.53 -64.54 16.63
C ARG A 747 -34.54 -64.47 17.81
N PRO A 748 -35.70 -65.17 17.76
CA PRO A 748 -37.03 -64.52 17.79
C PRO A 748 -37.97 -64.93 18.95
N SER A 749 -39.06 -64.17 19.06
CA SER A 749 -40.42 -64.48 19.59
C SER A 749 -40.58 -65.27 20.89
N ASP A 750 -41.19 -64.66 21.92
CA ASP A 750 -42.58 -64.96 22.30
C ASP A 750 -43.12 -64.00 23.38
N SER A 751 -44.45 -63.94 23.43
CA SER A 751 -45.35 -63.09 24.21
C SER A 751 -45.45 -63.48 25.70
N ASP A 752 -45.72 -62.51 26.58
CA ASP A 752 -46.97 -62.40 27.37
C ASP A 752 -46.86 -61.50 28.62
N THR A 753 -47.88 -60.63 28.78
CA THR A 753 -48.58 -60.11 29.99
C THR A 753 -47.80 -59.79 31.28
N ALA A 754 -47.76 -58.54 31.79
CA ALA A 754 -48.78 -57.76 32.53
C ALA A 754 -48.65 -57.84 34.07
N ASP A 755 -48.92 -56.69 34.72
CA ASP A 755 -49.11 -56.40 36.18
C ASP A 755 -47.84 -56.31 37.04
N ALA A 756 -47.52 -55.29 37.86
CA ALA A 756 -48.20 -54.26 38.67
C ALA A 756 -47.98 -54.50 40.18
N ASP A 757 -47.51 -53.44 40.85
CA ASP A 757 -47.70 -53.03 42.25
C ASP A 757 -46.76 -53.43 43.42
N SER A 758 -46.60 -52.39 44.25
CA SER A 758 -46.32 -52.29 45.71
C SER A 758 -44.84 -52.26 46.16
N GLU A 759 -44.36 -51.09 46.65
CA GLU A 759 -44.31 -50.63 48.08
C GLU A 759 -43.07 -51.22 48.81
N SER A 760 -42.32 -50.58 49.71
CA SER A 760 -42.22 -49.25 50.32
C SER A 760 -40.98 -49.28 51.26
N GLU A 761 -40.56 -48.11 51.75
CA GLU A 761 -39.93 -47.84 53.07
C GLU A 761 -38.43 -48.14 53.36
N ASP A 762 -37.68 -47.02 53.42
CA ASP A 762 -37.10 -46.39 54.63
C ASP A 762 -35.68 -46.68 55.18
N ASN A 763 -35.05 -45.52 55.46
CA ASN A 763 -34.17 -45.12 56.58
C ASN A 763 -32.64 -45.13 56.45
N ASP A 764 -32.12 -43.90 56.36
CA ASP A 764 -31.20 -43.20 57.28
C ASP A 764 -29.91 -43.90 57.76
N ASP A 765 -28.76 -43.29 57.45
CA ASP A 765 -27.88 -42.70 58.48
C ASP A 765 -26.62 -42.00 57.90
N GLU A 766 -26.33 -40.79 58.39
CA GLU A 766 -25.07 -40.03 58.34
C GLU A 766 -24.75 -39.60 59.79
N PRO A 767 -23.58 -39.03 60.19
CA PRO A 767 -22.21 -38.95 59.65
C PRO A 767 -21.17 -39.30 60.78
N PRO A 768 -19.84 -38.92 60.77
CA PRO A 768 -19.41 -37.53 61.01
C PRO A 768 -18.09 -37.04 60.36
N ARG A 769 -17.93 -35.72 60.39
CA ARG A 769 -16.81 -34.87 59.91
C ARG A 769 -15.49 -34.99 60.69
N LYS A 770 -14.34 -34.74 60.01
CA LYS A 770 -13.16 -34.04 60.58
C LYS A 770 -12.40 -33.18 59.54
N ARG A 771 -11.78 -32.11 60.06
CA ARG A 771 -11.34 -30.82 59.45
C ARG A 771 -9.98 -30.78 58.73
N SER A 772 -9.89 -29.86 57.75
CA SER A 772 -8.82 -28.87 57.37
C SER A 772 -7.38 -29.35 57.05
N ARG A 773 -6.62 -28.83 56.06
CA ARG A 773 -6.56 -27.47 55.47
C ARG A 773 -5.62 -27.43 54.22
N GLN A 774 -6.03 -26.65 53.20
CA GLN A 774 -5.31 -25.77 52.24
C GLN A 774 -4.01 -26.20 51.50
N SER A 775 -4.07 -26.25 50.16
CA SER A 775 -3.58 -25.16 49.27
C SER A 775 -4.09 -25.32 47.82
N THR A 776 -4.59 -24.22 47.26
CA THR A 776 -5.14 -23.95 45.91
C THR A 776 -4.04 -23.48 44.93
N PRO A 777 -4.28 -23.20 43.62
CA PRO A 777 -5.58 -23.03 42.92
C PRO A 777 -5.76 -23.78 41.59
N GLU A 778 -7.04 -23.82 41.23
CA GLU A 778 -7.66 -24.32 40.01
C GLU A 778 -7.33 -23.44 38.80
N GLU A 779 -6.95 -24.07 37.68
CA GLU A 779 -6.98 -23.47 36.35
C GLU A 779 -8.36 -23.71 35.72
N THR A 780 -9.20 -22.69 35.82
CA THR A 780 -10.44 -22.60 35.06
C THR A 780 -10.12 -22.12 33.65
N TRP A 781 -10.22 -23.06 32.71
CA TRP A 781 -10.72 -22.86 31.35
C TRP A 781 -11.32 -21.48 31.08
N THR A 782 -10.76 -20.75 30.12
CA THR A 782 -11.55 -19.87 29.26
C THR A 782 -10.88 -19.66 27.91
N SER A 783 -11.67 -19.98 26.88
CA SER A 783 -11.65 -19.41 25.54
C SER A 783 -11.32 -17.91 25.55
N MET A 784 -10.35 -17.50 24.75
CA MET A 784 -10.18 -16.11 24.30
C MET A 784 -10.65 -16.03 22.84
N LEU A 785 -11.92 -15.67 22.68
CA LEU A 785 -12.41 -14.85 21.59
C LEU A 785 -12.77 -13.49 22.21
N ASN A 786 -12.21 -12.46 21.60
CA ASN A 786 -12.43 -11.01 21.69
C ASN A 786 -13.46 -10.47 22.70
N GLU A 787 -13.00 -9.50 23.48
CA GLU A 787 -13.80 -8.56 24.27
C GLU A 787 -14.52 -7.55 23.37
N GLU A 788 -15.80 -7.30 23.66
CA GLU A 788 -16.36 -5.94 23.75
C GLU A 788 -17.67 -5.93 24.58
N GLY A 789 -17.63 -5.22 25.72
CA GLY A 789 -18.73 -4.39 26.26
C GLY A 789 -19.97 -5.03 26.93
N ILE A 790 -19.93 -5.19 28.26
CA ILE A 790 -21.12 -5.36 29.12
C ILE A 790 -21.64 -4.01 29.63
N ILE A 791 -22.94 -3.70 29.44
CA ILE A 791 -23.79 -3.06 30.47
C ILE A 791 -25.24 -3.56 30.31
N ALA A 792 -25.75 -4.30 31.30
CA ALA A 792 -27.04 -4.03 31.98
C ALA A 792 -27.66 -5.27 32.67
N ALA A 793 -27.73 -5.18 33.99
CA ALA A 793 -28.83 -5.55 34.91
C ALA A 793 -29.52 -6.93 34.85
N ARG A 794 -29.35 -7.63 35.97
CA ARG A 794 -30.22 -8.68 36.56
C ARG A 794 -31.72 -8.47 36.34
N ALA A 795 -32.39 -9.49 35.79
CA ALA A 795 -33.72 -9.94 36.22
C ALA A 795 -33.95 -11.39 35.78
N SER A 796 -34.12 -12.31 36.73
CA SER A 796 -34.53 -13.70 36.49
C SER A 796 -36.02 -13.73 36.12
N PRO A 797 -36.44 -14.58 35.17
CA PRO A 797 -37.42 -15.60 35.55
C PRO A 797 -37.23 -16.99 34.90
N SER A 798 -37.68 -17.97 35.67
CA SER A 798 -38.04 -19.40 35.44
C SER A 798 -38.21 -19.95 34.00
N PRO A 799 -38.00 -21.26 33.77
CA PRO A 799 -37.71 -21.83 32.46
C PRO A 799 -38.99 -22.22 31.68
N LEU A 800 -39.09 -21.71 30.45
CA LEU A 800 -39.94 -22.31 29.42
C LEU A 800 -39.03 -23.08 28.47
N ALA A 801 -39.14 -24.41 28.53
CA ALA A 801 -38.47 -25.36 27.64
C ALA A 801 -38.90 -25.13 26.18
N HIS A 802 -38.23 -24.19 25.50
CA HIS A 802 -38.23 -24.15 24.05
C HIS A 802 -37.10 -25.04 23.57
N SER A 803 -37.49 -26.20 23.05
CA SER A 803 -36.63 -27.07 22.27
C SER A 803 -35.90 -26.24 21.21
N ASN A 804 -34.60 -26.03 21.39
CA ASN A 804 -33.69 -25.51 20.37
C ASN A 804 -33.58 -26.53 19.23
N ARG A 805 -34.63 -26.65 18.42
CA ARG A 805 -34.61 -27.45 17.20
C ARG A 805 -34.00 -26.58 16.10
N ALA A 806 -32.80 -26.90 15.66
CA ALA A 806 -32.17 -26.23 14.52
C ALA A 806 -33.15 -26.20 13.33
N ILE A 807 -33.32 -25.02 12.71
CA ILE A 807 -34.28 -24.78 11.62
C ILE A 807 -34.03 -25.71 10.43
N VAL A 808 -32.77 -26.06 10.17
CA VAL A 808 -32.34 -27.01 9.13
C VAL A 808 -31.66 -28.21 9.79
N SER A 809 -32.10 -29.41 9.44
CA SER A 809 -31.51 -30.67 9.93
C SER A 809 -30.28 -31.04 9.10
N MET A 810 -29.12 -31.25 9.74
CA MET A 810 -27.86 -31.64 9.09
C MET A 810 -27.79 -33.14 8.70
N LYS A 811 -28.89 -33.67 8.15
CA LYS A 811 -28.94 -35.04 7.64
C LYS A 811 -28.13 -35.16 6.36
N GLU A 812 -27.59 -36.35 6.12
CA GLU A 812 -26.85 -36.69 4.90
C GLU A 812 -27.79 -36.61 3.68
N ASP A 813 -27.36 -35.88 2.65
CA ASP A 813 -28.11 -35.65 1.41
C ASP A 813 -27.90 -36.83 0.43
N PRO A 814 -28.89 -37.19 -0.42
CA PRO A 814 -28.73 -38.24 -1.42
C PRO A 814 -27.53 -38.05 -2.36
N GLU A 815 -27.23 -36.80 -2.72
CA GLU A 815 -26.09 -36.47 -3.59
C GLU A 815 -24.74 -36.72 -2.91
N GLU A 816 -24.70 -36.69 -1.57
CA GLU A 816 -23.51 -37.01 -0.79
C GLU A 816 -23.20 -38.52 -0.84
N LYS A 817 -24.24 -39.35 -0.74
CA LYS A 817 -24.10 -40.82 -0.85
C LYS A 817 -23.64 -41.26 -2.22
N GLY A 818 -24.08 -40.60 -3.27
CA GLY A 818 -23.69 -40.93 -4.65
C GLY A 818 -22.22 -40.65 -4.97
N VAL A 819 -21.55 -39.82 -4.16
CA VAL A 819 -20.14 -39.42 -4.38
C VAL A 819 -19.16 -40.29 -3.59
N ARG A 820 -19.61 -41.02 -2.55
CA ARG A 820 -18.77 -41.93 -1.77
C ARG A 820 -19.00 -43.39 -2.18
N ASP A 821 -17.93 -44.10 -2.49
CA ASP A 821 -17.94 -45.57 -2.64
C ASP A 821 -18.01 -46.31 -1.28
N SER A 822 -18.05 -45.59 -0.15
CA SER A 822 -18.00 -46.16 1.21
C SER A 822 -19.38 -46.40 1.83
N THR A 823 -19.52 -47.51 2.58
CA THR A 823 -20.74 -47.89 3.30
C THR A 823 -20.99 -47.11 4.59
N SER A 824 -20.04 -46.28 5.03
CA SER A 824 -20.12 -45.48 6.27
C SER A 824 -20.69 -44.09 6.01
N SER A 825 -21.76 -43.70 6.71
CA SER A 825 -22.36 -42.34 6.63
C SER A 825 -21.43 -41.27 7.22
N LEU A 826 -21.26 -40.13 6.52
CA LEU A 826 -20.48 -39.00 7.04
C LEU A 826 -21.30 -38.25 8.09
N SER A 827 -20.78 -38.20 9.32
CA SER A 827 -21.43 -37.48 10.42
C SER A 827 -21.50 -35.98 10.15
N ALA A 828 -22.50 -35.31 10.73
CA ALA A 828 -22.62 -33.85 10.62
C ALA A 828 -21.40 -33.12 11.19
N GLU A 829 -20.81 -33.66 12.24
CA GLU A 829 -19.60 -33.14 12.87
C GLU A 829 -18.38 -33.22 11.95
N ARG A 830 -18.11 -34.38 11.32
CA ARG A 830 -17.01 -34.51 10.36
C ARG A 830 -17.20 -33.66 9.11
N PHE A 831 -18.42 -33.57 8.60
CA PHE A 831 -18.74 -32.66 7.49
C PHE A 831 -18.38 -31.20 7.84
N GLN A 832 -18.77 -30.76 9.03
CA GLN A 832 -18.50 -29.40 9.50
C GLN A 832 -16.98 -29.17 9.65
N GLN A 833 -16.26 -30.06 10.32
CA GLN A 833 -14.79 -29.95 10.48
C GLN A 833 -14.05 -29.90 9.14
N ARG A 834 -14.40 -30.78 8.19
CA ARG A 834 -13.79 -30.77 6.85
C ARG A 834 -14.14 -29.51 6.06
N THR A 835 -15.37 -29.01 6.22
CA THR A 835 -15.79 -27.73 5.61
C THR A 835 -14.99 -26.56 6.17
N GLU A 836 -14.72 -26.53 7.47
CA GLU A 836 -13.86 -25.51 8.10
C GLU A 836 -12.43 -25.53 7.53
N VAL A 837 -11.86 -26.71 7.31
CA VAL A 837 -10.56 -26.84 6.63
C VAL A 837 -10.64 -26.31 5.21
N PHE A 838 -11.68 -26.67 4.45
CA PHE A 838 -11.89 -26.15 3.10
C PHE A 838 -11.97 -24.62 3.07
N GLU A 839 -12.77 -24.01 3.93
CA GLU A 839 -12.88 -22.54 4.04
C GLU A 839 -11.53 -21.90 4.43
N SER A 840 -10.78 -22.54 5.34
CA SER A 840 -9.43 -22.10 5.68
C SER A 840 -8.49 -22.18 4.49
N LEU A 841 -8.57 -23.20 3.63
CA LEU A 841 -7.74 -23.28 2.42
C LEU A 841 -8.09 -22.20 1.38
N LEU A 842 -9.36 -21.78 1.32
CA LEU A 842 -9.79 -20.70 0.41
C LEU A 842 -9.17 -19.34 0.74
N GLN A 843 -8.58 -19.15 1.93
CA GLN A 843 -7.84 -17.92 2.26
C GLN A 843 -6.66 -17.68 1.32
N PHE A 844 -6.09 -18.75 0.75
CA PHE A 844 -4.98 -18.68 -0.21
C PHE A 844 -5.45 -18.43 -1.64
N VAL A 845 -6.74 -18.57 -1.92
CA VAL A 845 -7.31 -18.52 -3.26
C VAL A 845 -7.83 -17.13 -3.57
N GLY A 846 -7.57 -16.64 -4.79
CA GLY A 846 -8.10 -15.37 -5.29
C GLY A 846 -9.63 -15.29 -5.25
N GLU A 847 -10.18 -14.10 -4.97
CA GLU A 847 -11.63 -13.86 -4.83
C GLU A 847 -12.44 -14.23 -6.08
N ASP A 848 -11.85 -14.13 -7.27
CA ASP A 848 -12.46 -14.48 -8.56
C ASP A 848 -12.60 -16.00 -8.78
N ALA A 849 -11.83 -16.79 -8.04
CA ALA A 849 -11.76 -18.25 -8.20
C ALA A 849 -12.44 -19.04 -7.08
N LYS A 850 -12.90 -18.38 -6.01
CA LYS A 850 -13.57 -19.02 -4.86
C LYS A 850 -15.02 -18.54 -4.69
N GLN A 851 -15.77 -19.29 -3.89
CA GLN A 851 -17.10 -18.86 -3.44
C GLN A 851 -17.02 -17.53 -2.66
N PRO A 852 -18.12 -16.76 -2.55
CA PRO A 852 -18.13 -15.50 -1.82
C PRO A 852 -17.60 -15.64 -0.39
N SER A 853 -16.83 -14.66 0.08
CA SER A 853 -16.25 -14.67 1.43
C SER A 853 -17.32 -14.52 2.54
N GLY A 854 -18.34 -13.68 2.33
CA GLY A 854 -19.48 -13.50 3.24
C GLY A 854 -20.47 -14.68 3.27
N ASN A 855 -21.37 -14.67 4.24
CA ASN A 855 -22.49 -15.59 4.36
C ASN A 855 -23.79 -14.96 3.86
N LEU A 856 -24.75 -15.79 3.45
CA LEU A 856 -26.07 -15.31 3.01
C LEU A 856 -26.78 -14.43 4.06
N LEU A 857 -26.53 -14.69 5.35
CA LEU A 857 -27.11 -13.90 6.45
C LEU A 857 -26.55 -12.49 6.53
N ASP A 858 -25.32 -12.27 6.05
CA ASP A 858 -24.67 -10.95 6.06
C ASP A 858 -25.39 -9.99 5.10
N ILE A 859 -26.01 -10.52 4.04
CA ILE A 859 -26.85 -9.76 3.09
C ILE A 859 -28.11 -9.21 3.79
N MET A 860 -28.65 -9.90 4.80
CA MET A 860 -29.85 -9.43 5.52
C MET A 860 -29.57 -8.23 6.42
N HIS A 861 -28.32 -8.05 6.85
CA HIS A 861 -27.93 -6.95 7.74
C HIS A 861 -27.50 -5.69 7.00
N GLY A 862 -27.60 -5.65 5.66
CA GLY A 862 -27.20 -4.50 4.86
C GLY A 862 -25.72 -4.16 5.05
N VAL A 863 -24.86 -5.18 5.12
CA VAL A 863 -23.42 -4.98 5.29
C VAL A 863 -22.86 -4.27 4.06
N GLU A 864 -22.00 -3.29 4.34
CA GLU A 864 -21.40 -2.27 3.46
C GLU A 864 -20.50 -2.82 2.31
N ASP A 865 -20.50 -4.13 2.05
CA ASP A 865 -19.61 -4.83 1.11
C ASP A 865 -20.27 -5.29 -0.21
N LEU A 866 -21.47 -4.79 -0.55
CA LEU A 866 -22.12 -5.01 -1.87
C LEU A 866 -21.73 -3.96 -2.92
#